data_AF-A0A6M8VS59-F1
#
_entry.id   AF-A0A6M8VS59-F1
#
_cell.length_a   1.000
_cell.length_b   1.000
_cell.length_c   1.000
_cell.angle_alpha   90.00
_cell.angle_beta   90.00
_cell.angle_gamma   90.00
#
_symmetry.space_group_name_H-M   'P 1'
#
loop_
_entity.id
_entity.type
_entity.pdbx_description
1 polymer ?
#
loop_
_entity_poly.entity_id
_entity_poly.type
_entity_poly.pdbx_seq_one_letter_code
_entity_poly.pdbx_strand_id
1 'polypeptide(L)'
;MRRPDDPNSVPPSNIITAVVFSLVILAGFYFLFEKPRMEAARAKYAAEQELKAAAEKNDPAYIAKKAAEEAAAEAARIKTRDEILSQEAAPRLSFETEHLKGSISLKGARLDDLMLLGHYKTVAKKQLVSLFAPEGVAHSYYAQFGWVSHEQAALPDEKTIWQVEENTAVENDPAVAHRIVLSWDNNEGLLFRKTITLDHDYMFHVTQSVTNYGAEKQVLYPYGALSRAGKPVDYMGFFILHEGPLAWLDNDLDSPNYDSVEIGEAKTYENAKGWIGFTDKYWFAGLIPGDMESMNTVRYVRQGTEAAEEYQTDIVAPEMNIAPGATVRHEMRLYAGAKEQAVLRKYEAAHGIKNLELAIDFGIYWFLTKPLFMLLTWLGNSFGIGIGILVLTVILKLLTFPLTSRAFTSMTKTAILAPQMKELKEKYANDREKLQTAFLELYQKEGVNPLSGCWPMMVQIPIFFSLYKVILTNIMLRHQPFWGWIQDLSAPDPTSIFNLFGLLPFELPQILMIGAWPCLMGLTMFWLNQMSPKPTDPTQKLLKSYFPYLFTIMLAHFASGLVIYWAWSNVLTVMQQYVILRRLNVPISLIRGRLDDPQEDAQKELARRRAEEGDGEEAEETPDPAPKKKAKKQQAGKKPAKPKKKS
;
A
#
# COMPACT_ATOMS: atom_id res chain seq x y z
N MET A 1 -56.89 3.44 28.71
CA MET A 1 -56.74 2.52 27.57
C MET A 1 -55.25 2.27 27.35
N ARG A 2 -54.75 1.10 27.77
CA ARG A 2 -53.40 0.62 27.43
C ARG A 2 -53.57 -0.51 26.42
N ARG A 3 -52.78 -0.49 25.33
CA ARG A 3 -52.71 -1.59 24.36
C ARG A 3 -52.13 -2.84 25.03
N PRO A 4 -52.52 -4.06 24.62
CA PRO A 4 -52.01 -5.30 25.20
C PRO A 4 -50.58 -5.56 24.74
N ASP A 5 -49.75 -6.04 25.67
CA ASP A 5 -48.41 -6.54 25.39
C ASP A 5 -48.47 -7.76 24.46
N ASP A 6 -47.60 -7.77 23.44
CA ASP A 6 -47.43 -8.87 22.50
C ASP A 6 -46.81 -10.10 23.22
N PRO A 7 -47.51 -11.26 23.25
CA PRO A 7 -47.06 -12.45 23.97
C PRO A 7 -45.83 -13.15 23.36
N ASN A 8 -45.29 -12.69 22.22
CA ASN A 8 -44.15 -13.33 21.54
C ASN A 8 -42.82 -12.54 21.58
N SER A 9 -42.70 -11.48 22.38
CA SER A 9 -41.42 -10.75 22.51
C SER A 9 -40.46 -11.44 23.48
N VAL A 10 -39.62 -12.34 22.96
CA VAL A 10 -38.55 -12.98 23.72
C VAL A 10 -37.45 -11.95 24.05
N PRO A 11 -37.01 -11.78 25.32
CA PRO A 11 -35.94 -10.85 25.66
C PRO A 11 -34.64 -11.20 24.92
N PRO A 12 -33.86 -10.22 24.42
CA PRO A 12 -32.63 -10.48 23.67
C PRO A 12 -31.59 -11.30 24.46
N SER A 13 -31.61 -11.28 25.80
CA SER A 13 -30.78 -12.14 26.65
C SER A 13 -31.10 -13.63 26.47
N ASN A 14 -32.36 -13.98 26.24
CA ASN A 14 -32.81 -15.37 26.10
C ASN A 14 -32.53 -15.91 24.70
N ILE A 15 -32.52 -15.04 23.68
CA ILE A 15 -32.10 -15.39 22.31
C ILE A 15 -30.59 -15.63 22.26
N ILE A 16 -29.78 -14.77 22.88
CA ILE A 16 -28.32 -14.97 22.93
C ILE A 16 -27.98 -16.26 23.69
N THR A 17 -28.67 -16.54 24.80
CA THR A 17 -28.47 -17.77 25.57
C THR A 17 -28.87 -19.01 24.75
N ALA A 18 -29.99 -18.96 24.03
CA ALA A 18 -30.42 -20.05 23.14
C ALA A 18 -29.44 -20.28 21.97
N VAL A 19 -28.90 -19.22 21.37
CA VAL A 19 -27.89 -19.30 20.30
C VAL A 19 -26.59 -19.91 20.82
N VAL A 20 -26.12 -19.49 22.00
CA VAL A 20 -24.91 -20.06 22.62
C VAL A 20 -25.10 -21.55 22.95
N PHE A 21 -26.24 -21.94 23.51
CA PHE A 21 -26.53 -23.36 23.76
C PHE A 21 -26.66 -24.18 22.47
N SER A 22 -27.31 -23.64 21.42
CA SER A 22 -27.35 -24.30 20.11
C SER A 22 -25.96 -24.46 19.50
N LEU A 23 -25.08 -23.47 19.64
CA LEU A 23 -23.70 -23.56 19.16
C LEU A 23 -22.88 -24.59 19.94
N VAL A 24 -23.08 -24.70 21.26
CA VAL A 24 -22.41 -25.73 22.09
C VAL A 24 -22.92 -27.14 21.75
N ILE A 25 -24.22 -27.30 21.49
CA ILE A 25 -24.79 -28.60 21.07
C ILE A 25 -24.31 -28.97 19.66
N LEU A 26 -24.28 -28.03 18.72
CA LEU A 26 -23.73 -28.24 17.37
C LEU A 26 -22.24 -28.56 17.40
N ALA A 27 -21.46 -27.85 18.22
CA ALA A 27 -20.04 -28.15 18.42
C ALA A 27 -19.86 -29.53 19.06
N GLY A 28 -20.64 -29.87 20.09
CA GLY A 28 -20.62 -31.19 20.72
C GLY A 28 -20.97 -32.31 19.75
N PHE A 29 -22.02 -32.12 18.93
CA PHE A 29 -22.40 -33.08 17.89
C PHE A 29 -21.31 -33.22 16.81
N TYR A 30 -20.73 -32.10 16.38
CA TYR A 30 -19.62 -32.08 15.44
C TYR A 30 -18.39 -32.81 15.97
N PHE A 31 -17.97 -32.56 17.21
CA PHE A 31 -16.76 -33.17 17.77
C PHE A 31 -16.95 -34.64 18.21
N LEU A 32 -18.14 -35.02 18.69
CA LEU A 32 -18.39 -36.38 19.19
C LEU A 32 -18.86 -37.35 18.10
N PHE A 33 -19.54 -36.89 17.05
CA PHE A 33 -20.15 -37.76 16.05
C PHE A 33 -19.70 -37.47 14.61
N GLU A 34 -19.66 -36.20 14.20
CA GLU A 34 -19.31 -35.83 12.82
C GLU A 34 -17.81 -35.99 12.53
N LYS A 35 -16.96 -35.54 13.46
CA LYS A 35 -15.49 -35.59 13.33
C LYS A 35 -14.95 -37.02 13.25
N PRO A 36 -15.35 -37.97 14.12
CA PRO A 36 -14.91 -39.37 13.97
C PRO A 36 -15.41 -40.01 12.67
N ARG A 37 -16.61 -39.65 12.21
CA ARG A 37 -17.18 -40.16 10.96
C ARG A 37 -16.47 -39.61 9.73
N MET A 38 -16.11 -38.33 9.75
CA MET A 38 -15.29 -37.66 8.75
C MET A 38 -13.85 -38.22 8.72
N GLU A 39 -13.26 -38.48 9.87
CA GLU A 39 -11.93 -39.11 9.98
C GLU A 39 -11.94 -40.56 9.48
N ALA A 40 -12.98 -41.34 9.80
CA ALA A 40 -13.16 -42.69 9.26
C ALA A 40 -13.41 -42.70 7.74
N ALA A 41 -14.17 -41.72 7.21
CA ALA A 41 -14.38 -41.55 5.77
C ALA A 41 -13.09 -41.11 5.06
N ARG A 42 -12.32 -40.19 5.65
CA ARG A 42 -10.99 -39.78 5.16
C ARG A 42 -9.99 -40.92 5.19
N ALA A 43 -9.99 -41.75 6.23
CA ALA A 43 -9.12 -42.92 6.33
C ALA A 43 -9.45 -43.97 5.25
N LYS A 44 -10.73 -44.20 4.96
CA LYS A 44 -11.15 -45.06 3.83
C LYS A 44 -10.72 -44.48 2.48
N TYR A 45 -10.91 -43.18 2.28
CA TYR A 45 -10.51 -42.50 1.05
C TYR A 45 -8.98 -42.49 0.86
N ALA A 46 -8.22 -42.33 1.95
CA ALA A 46 -6.76 -42.40 1.94
C ALA A 46 -6.26 -43.82 1.62
N ALA A 47 -6.86 -44.86 2.21
CA ALA A 47 -6.53 -46.25 1.89
C ALA A 47 -6.85 -46.61 0.42
N GLU A 48 -7.93 -46.06 -0.13
CA GLU A 48 -8.31 -46.24 -1.55
C GLU A 48 -7.37 -45.46 -2.50
N GLN A 49 -6.85 -44.31 -2.06
CA GLN A 49 -5.81 -43.57 -2.77
C GLN A 49 -4.43 -44.23 -2.68
N GLU A 50 -4.06 -44.84 -1.55
CA GLU A 50 -2.81 -45.60 -1.43
C GLU A 50 -2.82 -46.83 -2.34
N LEU A 51 -3.96 -47.50 -2.50
CA LEU A 51 -4.13 -48.63 -3.42
C LEU A 51 -4.03 -48.19 -4.90
N LYS A 52 -4.56 -47.01 -5.25
CA LYS A 52 -4.40 -46.41 -6.59
C LYS A 52 -2.97 -45.91 -6.84
N ALA A 53 -2.34 -45.29 -5.86
CA ALA A 53 -0.95 -44.83 -5.94
C ALA A 53 0.06 -46.00 -6.01
N ALA A 54 -0.26 -47.15 -5.41
CA ALA A 54 0.53 -48.37 -5.55
C ALA A 54 0.38 -48.99 -6.96
N ALA A 55 -0.76 -48.83 -7.62
CA ALA A 55 -0.98 -49.26 -9.00
C ALA A 55 -0.27 -48.35 -10.02
N GLU A 56 -0.24 -47.04 -9.80
CA GLU A 56 0.46 -46.05 -10.65
C GLU A 56 2.00 -46.12 -10.54
N LYS A 57 2.54 -46.51 -9.38
CA LYS A 57 4.00 -46.62 -9.15
C LYS A 57 4.73 -47.69 -9.97
N ASN A 58 4.01 -48.64 -10.59
CA ASN A 58 4.58 -49.71 -11.41
C ASN A 58 4.41 -49.49 -12.92
N ASP A 59 3.84 -48.34 -13.34
CA ASP A 59 3.69 -48.00 -14.76
C ASP A 59 5.02 -47.45 -15.32
N PRO A 60 5.60 -48.05 -16.37
CA PRO A 60 6.81 -47.56 -17.04
C PRO A 60 6.72 -46.08 -17.48
N ALA A 61 5.53 -45.59 -17.85
CA ALA A 61 5.31 -44.20 -18.24
C ALA A 61 5.38 -43.24 -17.04
N TYR A 62 4.91 -43.67 -15.87
CA TYR A 62 5.01 -42.92 -14.62
C TYR A 62 6.46 -42.87 -14.12
N ILE A 63 7.22 -43.97 -14.25
CA ILE A 63 8.65 -44.01 -13.90
C ILE A 63 9.47 -43.08 -14.81
N ALA A 64 9.21 -43.08 -16.12
CA ALA A 64 9.88 -42.18 -17.06
C ALA A 64 9.55 -40.70 -16.80
N LYS A 65 8.28 -40.39 -16.50
CA LYS A 65 7.85 -39.05 -16.11
C LYS A 65 8.49 -38.60 -14.79
N LYS A 66 8.52 -39.46 -13.77
CA LYS A 66 9.13 -39.15 -12.48
C LYS A 66 10.65 -39.04 -12.56
N ALA A 67 11.31 -39.83 -13.41
CA ALA A 67 12.73 -39.68 -13.70
C ALA A 67 13.04 -38.39 -14.47
N ALA A 68 12.15 -37.95 -15.37
CA ALA A 68 12.25 -36.65 -16.03
C ALA A 68 11.97 -35.49 -15.07
N GLU A 69 11.02 -35.62 -14.15
CA GLU A 69 10.74 -34.66 -13.08
C GLU A 69 11.86 -34.61 -12.04
N GLU A 70 12.47 -35.74 -11.69
CA GLU A 70 13.64 -35.81 -10.80
C GLU A 70 14.89 -35.29 -11.51
N ALA A 71 15.09 -35.55 -12.80
CA ALA A 71 16.18 -34.95 -13.57
C ALA A 71 15.98 -33.43 -13.77
N ALA A 72 14.74 -32.97 -13.95
CA ALA A 72 14.39 -31.55 -13.96
C ALA A 72 14.56 -30.91 -12.58
N ALA A 73 14.24 -31.61 -11.49
CA ALA A 73 14.44 -31.13 -10.12
C ALA A 73 15.92 -31.13 -9.70
N GLU A 74 16.72 -32.08 -10.20
CA GLU A 74 18.18 -32.15 -10.02
C GLU A 74 18.87 -31.04 -10.83
N ALA A 75 18.38 -30.74 -12.05
CA ALA A 75 18.83 -29.61 -12.87
C ALA A 75 18.34 -28.24 -12.33
N ALA A 76 17.19 -28.23 -11.64
CA ALA A 76 16.60 -27.06 -11.00
C ALA A 76 17.03 -26.88 -9.53
N ARG A 77 18.13 -27.52 -9.08
CA ARG A 77 18.75 -27.11 -7.82
C ARG A 77 19.23 -25.67 -7.97
N ILE A 78 18.37 -24.75 -7.54
CA ILE A 78 18.66 -23.34 -7.42
C ILE A 78 19.92 -23.21 -6.58
N LYS A 79 21.01 -22.77 -7.21
CA LYS A 79 22.27 -22.57 -6.52
C LYS A 79 22.17 -21.34 -5.63
N THR A 80 22.93 -21.33 -4.56
CA THR A 80 23.03 -20.10 -3.75
C THR A 80 23.80 -19.03 -4.53
N ARG A 81 23.56 -17.75 -4.20
CA ARG A 81 24.30 -16.65 -4.83
C ARG A 81 25.81 -16.80 -4.67
N ASP A 82 26.26 -17.16 -3.47
CA ASP A 82 27.69 -17.33 -3.18
C ASP A 82 28.30 -18.49 -3.99
N GLU A 83 27.53 -19.56 -4.24
CA GLU A 83 27.95 -20.67 -5.12
C GLU A 83 28.07 -20.26 -6.58
N ILE A 84 27.28 -19.31 -7.08
CA ILE A 84 27.41 -18.85 -8.47
C ILE A 84 28.56 -17.86 -8.61
N LEU A 85 28.68 -16.93 -7.66
CA LEU A 85 29.73 -15.92 -7.66
C LEU A 85 31.14 -16.50 -7.51
N SER A 86 31.29 -17.72 -6.97
CA SER A 86 32.57 -18.41 -6.81
C SER A 86 32.92 -19.40 -7.94
N GLN A 87 32.11 -19.51 -9.00
CA GLN A 87 32.42 -20.42 -10.12
C GLN A 87 33.56 -19.91 -10.98
N GLU A 88 34.64 -20.69 -11.09
CA GLU A 88 35.78 -20.39 -11.98
C GLU A 88 35.39 -20.29 -13.46
N ALA A 89 34.34 -21.01 -13.87
CA ALA A 89 33.86 -21.03 -15.26
C ALA A 89 33.24 -19.70 -15.73
N ALA A 90 33.00 -18.74 -14.82
CA ALA A 90 32.52 -17.41 -15.14
C ALA A 90 33.35 -16.36 -14.36
N PRO A 91 34.57 -16.02 -14.83
CA PRO A 91 35.39 -14.99 -14.19
C PRO A 91 34.63 -13.66 -14.08
N ARG A 92 34.90 -12.87 -13.04
CA ARG A 92 34.12 -11.67 -12.71
C ARG A 92 35.01 -10.47 -12.43
N LEU A 93 34.54 -9.28 -12.76
CA LEU A 93 35.18 -8.01 -12.42
C LEU A 93 34.39 -7.29 -11.33
N SER A 94 35.01 -7.09 -10.18
CA SER A 94 34.42 -6.31 -9.09
C SER A 94 34.54 -4.81 -9.31
N PHE A 95 33.56 -4.07 -8.84
CA PHE A 95 33.57 -2.61 -8.73
C PHE A 95 32.90 -2.17 -7.42
N GLU A 96 33.25 -0.98 -6.95
CA GLU A 96 32.69 -0.37 -5.74
C GLU A 96 32.68 1.15 -5.91
N THR A 97 31.56 1.78 -5.56
CA THR A 97 31.36 3.24 -5.55
C THR A 97 30.87 3.68 -4.15
N GLU A 98 30.44 4.92 -3.99
CA GLU A 98 29.85 5.39 -2.73
C GLU A 98 28.53 4.65 -2.39
N HIS A 99 27.72 4.37 -3.41
CA HIS A 99 26.37 3.82 -3.23
C HIS A 99 26.19 2.39 -3.76
N LEU A 100 27.15 1.86 -4.53
CA LEU A 100 27.05 0.56 -5.17
C LEU A 100 28.27 -0.32 -4.88
N LYS A 101 28.02 -1.63 -4.75
CA LYS A 101 29.07 -2.65 -4.73
C LYS A 101 28.60 -3.84 -5.55
N GLY A 102 29.44 -4.35 -6.45
CA GLY A 102 29.00 -5.44 -7.30
C GLY A 102 30.10 -6.04 -8.15
N SER A 103 29.67 -6.86 -9.11
CA SER A 103 30.56 -7.43 -10.10
C SER A 103 29.88 -7.69 -11.43
N ILE A 104 30.67 -7.70 -12.51
CA ILE A 104 30.24 -8.04 -13.86
C ILE A 104 30.79 -9.43 -14.21
N SER A 105 29.94 -10.35 -14.65
CA SER A 105 30.35 -11.62 -15.23
C SER A 105 31.02 -11.38 -16.59
N LEU A 106 32.27 -11.85 -16.77
CA LEU A 106 32.93 -11.84 -18.08
C LEU A 106 32.27 -12.80 -19.06
N LYS A 107 31.56 -13.82 -18.56
CA LYS A 107 30.67 -14.65 -19.36
C LYS A 107 29.39 -13.88 -19.65
N GLY A 108 29.15 -13.59 -20.93
CA GLY A 108 28.03 -12.81 -21.44
C GLY A 108 28.14 -11.30 -21.19
N ALA A 109 29.21 -10.80 -20.54
CA ALA A 109 29.34 -9.41 -20.09
C ALA A 109 28.09 -8.91 -19.33
N ARG A 110 27.59 -9.73 -18.40
CA ARG A 110 26.34 -9.48 -17.66
C ARG A 110 26.60 -8.73 -16.37
N LEU A 111 25.78 -7.71 -16.11
CA LEU A 111 25.72 -7.04 -14.81
C LEU A 111 24.62 -7.74 -13.99
N ASP A 112 25.05 -8.74 -13.23
CA ASP A 112 24.17 -9.70 -12.55
C ASP A 112 24.45 -9.80 -11.05
N ASP A 113 25.37 -8.98 -10.52
CA ASP A 113 25.68 -8.87 -9.10
C ASP A 113 25.79 -7.39 -8.72
N LEU A 114 24.77 -6.89 -8.02
CA LEU A 114 24.72 -5.50 -7.60
C LEU A 114 24.06 -5.39 -6.23
N MET A 115 24.82 -4.91 -5.25
CA MET A 115 24.36 -4.56 -3.91
C MET A 115 24.28 -3.04 -3.75
N LEU A 116 23.31 -2.61 -2.97
CA LEU A 116 23.08 -1.19 -2.67
C LEU A 116 23.70 -0.86 -1.31
N LEU A 117 24.80 -0.09 -1.31
CA LEU A 117 25.46 0.35 -0.08
C LEU A 117 24.54 1.31 0.69
N GLY A 118 24.59 1.23 2.03
CA GLY A 118 23.66 1.97 2.90
C GLY A 118 22.26 1.36 3.02
N HIS A 119 21.88 0.42 2.14
CA HIS A 119 20.58 -0.26 2.19
C HIS A 119 20.72 -1.72 2.64
N TYR A 120 20.06 -2.06 3.75
CA TYR A 120 20.14 -3.40 4.36
C TYR A 120 18.82 -4.14 4.26
N LYS A 121 18.81 -5.48 4.31
CA LYS A 121 17.58 -6.28 4.32
C LYS A 121 16.77 -6.10 5.62
N THR A 122 17.45 -5.87 6.73
CA THR A 122 16.83 -5.68 8.06
C THR A 122 17.46 -4.51 8.81
N VAL A 123 16.77 -4.05 9.85
CA VAL A 123 17.24 -2.98 10.75
C VAL A 123 18.53 -3.36 11.49
N ALA A 124 18.83 -4.65 11.65
CA ALA A 124 20.07 -5.12 12.25
C ALA A 124 21.32 -4.90 11.37
N LYS A 125 21.14 -4.45 10.13
CA LYS A 125 22.22 -4.10 9.18
C LYS A 125 23.26 -5.21 8.92
N LYS A 126 22.84 -6.48 8.99
CA LYS A 126 23.73 -7.64 8.78
C LYS A 126 23.96 -8.01 7.31
N GLN A 127 22.98 -7.74 6.46
CA GLN A 127 23.00 -8.11 5.04
C GLN A 127 22.55 -6.93 4.20
N LEU A 128 23.30 -6.60 3.15
CA LEU A 128 22.93 -5.58 2.17
C LEU A 128 21.76 -6.06 1.30
N VAL A 129 21.02 -5.11 0.76
CA VAL A 129 20.04 -5.36 -0.30
C VAL A 129 20.80 -5.68 -1.59
N SER A 130 20.48 -6.82 -2.21
CA SER A 130 20.95 -7.17 -3.55
C SER A 130 19.86 -6.74 -4.52
N LEU A 131 20.16 -5.81 -5.43
CA LEU A 131 19.28 -5.43 -6.51
C LEU A 131 19.37 -6.46 -7.64
N PHE A 132 20.58 -6.75 -8.10
CA PHE A 132 20.82 -7.80 -9.09
C PHE A 132 21.31 -9.09 -8.44
N ALA A 133 20.92 -10.20 -9.06
CA ALA A 133 21.25 -11.55 -8.65
C ALA A 133 21.54 -12.42 -9.89
N PRO A 134 22.60 -13.27 -9.85
CA PRO A 134 23.05 -14.01 -11.02
C PRO A 134 22.00 -14.96 -11.59
N GLU A 135 22.09 -15.27 -12.89
CA GLU A 135 21.31 -16.34 -13.48
C GLU A 135 21.60 -17.68 -12.78
N GLY A 136 20.56 -18.48 -12.53
CA GLY A 136 20.66 -19.77 -11.84
C GLY A 136 20.40 -19.74 -10.33
N VAL A 137 20.18 -18.55 -9.75
CA VAL A 137 19.65 -18.38 -8.39
C VAL A 137 18.13 -18.14 -8.41
N ALA A 138 17.47 -18.32 -7.25
CA ALA A 138 16.07 -17.95 -7.09
C ALA A 138 15.96 -16.43 -7.24
N HIS A 139 14.97 -15.98 -8.01
CA HIS A 139 14.76 -14.56 -8.29
C HIS A 139 15.99 -13.88 -8.90
N SER A 140 16.66 -14.54 -9.86
CA SER A 140 17.70 -13.90 -10.68
C SER A 140 17.18 -12.59 -11.26
N TYR A 141 18.04 -11.58 -11.32
CA TYR A 141 17.70 -10.29 -11.89
C TYR A 141 18.98 -9.64 -12.38
N TYR A 142 19.10 -9.39 -13.68
CA TYR A 142 20.34 -8.90 -14.26
C TYR A 142 20.10 -8.03 -15.50
N ALA A 143 21.11 -7.23 -15.83
CA ALA A 143 21.14 -6.44 -17.05
C ALA A 143 22.13 -7.05 -18.06
N GLN A 144 21.74 -7.05 -19.32
CA GLN A 144 22.58 -7.45 -20.44
C GLN A 144 22.47 -6.43 -21.57
N PHE A 145 23.57 -6.25 -22.28
CA PHE A 145 23.63 -5.41 -23.47
C PHE A 145 24.22 -6.25 -24.59
N GLY A 146 23.87 -5.99 -25.84
CA GLY A 146 24.40 -6.79 -26.93
C GLY A 146 24.02 -6.28 -28.30
N TRP A 147 24.23 -7.13 -29.29
CA TRP A 147 23.88 -6.87 -30.67
C TRP A 147 23.08 -8.05 -31.17
N VAL A 148 22.05 -7.79 -31.96
CA VAL A 148 21.35 -8.81 -32.75
C VAL A 148 21.50 -8.48 -34.23
N SER A 149 21.39 -9.50 -35.07
CA SER A 149 21.40 -9.36 -36.54
C SER A 149 20.30 -10.23 -37.11
N HIS A 150 19.74 -9.82 -38.25
CA HIS A 150 18.86 -10.67 -39.05
C HIS A 150 19.65 -11.61 -39.98
N GLU A 151 20.95 -11.37 -40.14
CA GLU A 151 21.89 -12.19 -40.92
C GLU A 151 22.69 -13.13 -40.01
N GLN A 152 23.28 -14.18 -40.59
CA GLN A 152 24.18 -15.09 -39.86
C GLN A 152 25.55 -14.42 -39.67
N ALA A 153 25.68 -13.62 -38.62
CA ALA A 153 26.97 -13.13 -38.11
C ALA A 153 27.25 -13.78 -36.74
N ALA A 154 28.51 -14.16 -36.47
CA ALA A 154 28.90 -14.56 -35.12
C ALA A 154 28.91 -13.34 -34.19
N LEU A 155 27.87 -13.23 -33.35
CA LEU A 155 27.69 -12.15 -32.39
C LEU A 155 28.00 -12.61 -30.96
N PRO A 156 28.38 -11.70 -30.05
CA PRO A 156 28.51 -12.03 -28.64
C PRO A 156 27.16 -12.47 -28.06
N ASP A 157 27.16 -13.61 -27.38
CA ASP A 157 25.99 -14.21 -26.73
C ASP A 157 26.22 -14.39 -25.21
N GLU A 158 25.30 -15.07 -24.54
CA GLU A 158 25.36 -15.40 -23.11
C GLU A 158 26.53 -16.33 -22.71
N LYS A 159 27.13 -17.04 -23.66
CA LYS A 159 28.23 -17.98 -23.43
C LYS A 159 29.60 -17.36 -23.72
N THR A 160 29.61 -16.23 -24.41
CA THR A 160 30.81 -15.51 -24.83
C THR A 160 31.63 -15.04 -23.63
N ILE A 161 32.93 -15.34 -23.62
CA ILE A 161 33.86 -14.87 -22.59
C ILE A 161 34.57 -13.62 -23.11
N TRP A 162 34.37 -12.50 -22.42
CA TRP A 162 34.97 -11.22 -22.78
C TRP A 162 36.39 -11.06 -22.23
N GLN A 163 37.27 -10.45 -23.02
CA GLN A 163 38.59 -10.04 -22.58
C GLN A 163 38.52 -8.68 -21.88
N VAL A 164 39.36 -8.49 -20.87
CA VAL A 164 39.40 -7.27 -20.07
C VAL A 164 40.50 -6.37 -20.60
N GLU A 165 40.14 -5.17 -21.04
CA GLU A 165 41.10 -4.13 -21.43
C GLU A 165 41.36 -3.17 -20.27
N GLU A 166 40.34 -2.86 -19.46
CA GLU A 166 40.41 -1.89 -18.36
C GLU A 166 39.43 -2.25 -17.24
N ASN A 167 39.84 -2.06 -15.98
CA ASN A 167 38.98 -2.10 -14.80
C ASN A 167 39.59 -1.20 -13.73
N THR A 168 39.12 0.05 -13.63
CA THR A 168 39.82 1.07 -12.83
C THR A 168 38.83 2.02 -12.15
N ALA A 169 39.04 2.25 -10.85
CA ALA A 169 38.36 3.32 -10.12
C ALA A 169 38.92 4.67 -10.58
N VAL A 170 38.04 5.61 -10.88
CA VAL A 170 38.42 6.93 -11.40
C VAL A 170 38.46 7.92 -10.24
N GLU A 171 39.66 8.33 -9.85
CA GLU A 171 39.85 9.31 -8.77
C GLU A 171 39.61 10.74 -9.26
N ASN A 172 38.95 11.56 -8.43
CA ASN A 172 38.73 13.00 -8.62
C ASN A 172 37.89 13.40 -9.86
N ASP A 173 37.13 12.49 -10.45
CA ASP A 173 36.14 12.81 -11.49
C ASP A 173 34.74 12.92 -10.85
N PRO A 174 34.02 14.05 -10.97
CA PRO A 174 32.71 14.23 -10.36
C PRO A 174 31.59 13.47 -11.09
N ALA A 175 31.80 13.00 -12.31
CA ALA A 175 30.82 12.32 -13.14
C ALA A 175 31.06 10.80 -13.25
N VAL A 176 32.31 10.35 -13.10
CA VAL A 176 32.69 8.93 -13.22
C VAL A 176 33.41 8.47 -11.96
N ALA A 177 32.87 7.46 -11.29
CA ALA A 177 33.49 6.80 -10.15
C ALA A 177 34.33 5.58 -10.58
N HIS A 178 33.90 4.85 -11.61
CA HIS A 178 34.55 3.61 -12.03
C HIS A 178 34.38 3.36 -13.53
N ARG A 179 35.39 2.76 -14.17
CA ARG A 179 35.41 2.48 -15.61
C ARG A 179 35.87 1.06 -15.90
N ILE A 180 35.11 0.35 -16.74
CA ILE A 180 35.37 -1.02 -17.19
C ILE A 180 35.34 -1.05 -18.72
N VAL A 181 36.35 -1.63 -19.34
CA VAL A 181 36.40 -1.84 -20.79
C VAL A 181 36.62 -3.31 -21.09
N LEU A 182 35.69 -3.87 -21.85
CA LEU A 182 35.69 -5.26 -22.29
C LEU A 182 35.79 -5.32 -23.81
N SER A 183 36.51 -6.29 -24.35
CA SER A 183 36.55 -6.56 -25.79
C SER A 183 36.35 -8.03 -26.12
N TRP A 184 35.86 -8.29 -27.31
CA TRP A 184 35.72 -9.62 -27.87
C TRP A 184 35.85 -9.56 -29.39
N ASP A 185 36.73 -10.39 -29.93
CA ASP A 185 36.91 -10.59 -31.36
C ASP A 185 36.15 -11.85 -31.76
N ASN A 186 35.27 -11.73 -32.76
CA ASN A 186 34.51 -12.88 -33.25
C ASN A 186 35.34 -13.81 -34.15
N ASN A 187 36.58 -13.44 -34.47
CA ASN A 187 37.48 -14.11 -35.41
C ASN A 187 36.96 -14.18 -36.87
N GLU A 188 35.93 -13.40 -37.19
CA GLU A 188 35.33 -13.25 -38.52
C GLU A 188 35.43 -11.81 -39.02
N GLY A 189 36.32 -11.01 -38.41
CA GLY A 189 36.57 -9.63 -38.82
C GLY A 189 35.70 -8.59 -38.11
N LEU A 190 35.02 -8.93 -37.01
CA LEU A 190 34.33 -7.96 -36.15
C LEU A 190 34.93 -7.93 -34.75
N LEU A 191 35.37 -6.74 -34.34
CA LEU A 191 35.81 -6.47 -32.98
C LEU A 191 34.72 -5.71 -32.22
N PHE A 192 34.21 -6.35 -31.17
CA PHE A 192 33.23 -5.79 -30.27
C PHE A 192 33.94 -5.22 -29.04
N ARG A 193 33.53 -4.03 -28.59
CA ARG A 193 34.00 -3.43 -27.34
C ARG A 193 32.83 -2.84 -26.56
N LYS A 194 32.83 -3.07 -25.24
CA LYS A 194 31.90 -2.48 -24.28
C LYS A 194 32.67 -1.63 -23.30
N THR A 195 32.30 -0.36 -23.19
CA THR A 195 32.80 0.55 -22.16
C THR A 195 31.67 0.84 -21.20
N ILE A 196 31.85 0.48 -19.94
CA ILE A 196 30.88 0.68 -18.86
C ILE A 196 31.50 1.68 -17.89
N THR A 197 30.86 2.81 -17.72
CA THR A 197 31.23 3.82 -16.71
C THR A 197 30.12 3.90 -15.68
N LEU A 198 30.51 3.96 -14.41
CA LEU A 198 29.60 4.12 -13.28
C LEU A 198 29.82 5.50 -12.71
N ASP A 199 28.74 6.19 -12.37
CA ASP A 199 28.83 7.41 -11.58
C ASP A 199 28.90 7.10 -10.08
N HIS A 200 28.90 8.15 -9.26
CA HIS A 200 28.96 8.02 -7.80
C HIS A 200 27.65 7.51 -7.18
N ASP A 201 26.53 7.64 -7.91
CA ASP A 201 25.17 7.36 -7.48
C ASP A 201 24.70 5.99 -8.01
N TYR A 202 23.81 5.93 -9.01
CA TYR A 202 23.14 4.70 -9.48
C TYR A 202 23.12 4.52 -11.01
N MET A 203 23.88 5.33 -11.76
CA MET A 203 23.83 5.34 -13.23
C MET A 203 25.04 4.63 -13.83
N PHE A 204 24.75 3.66 -14.69
CA PHE A 204 25.70 3.01 -15.56
C PHE A 204 25.55 3.62 -16.96
N HIS A 205 26.61 4.18 -17.53
CA HIS A 205 26.66 4.54 -18.95
C HIS A 205 27.42 3.45 -19.71
N VAL A 206 26.72 2.82 -20.64
CA VAL A 206 27.18 1.66 -21.42
C VAL A 206 27.33 2.07 -22.88
N THR A 207 28.56 2.14 -23.34
CA THR A 207 28.89 2.35 -24.75
C THR A 207 29.26 1.02 -25.39
N GLN A 208 28.48 0.61 -26.40
CA GLN A 208 28.80 -0.54 -27.24
C GLN A 208 29.41 -0.04 -28.54
N SER A 209 30.49 -0.67 -28.98
CA SER A 209 31.10 -0.37 -30.27
C SER A 209 31.46 -1.64 -31.03
N VAL A 210 31.37 -1.56 -32.35
CA VAL A 210 31.75 -2.64 -33.26
C VAL A 210 32.62 -2.04 -34.35
N THR A 211 33.78 -2.63 -34.56
CA THR A 211 34.69 -2.28 -35.66
C THR A 211 34.68 -3.42 -36.67
N ASN A 212 34.41 -3.08 -37.94
CA ASN A 212 34.38 -4.03 -39.04
C ASN A 212 35.72 -4.03 -39.77
N TYR A 213 36.54 -5.05 -39.55
CA TYR A 213 37.77 -5.35 -40.28
C TYR A 213 37.53 -6.28 -41.49
N GLY A 214 36.30 -6.78 -41.66
CA GLY A 214 35.90 -7.59 -42.81
C GLY A 214 35.73 -6.79 -44.10
N ALA A 215 35.51 -7.50 -45.19
CA ALA A 215 35.34 -6.91 -46.52
C ALA A 215 33.88 -6.53 -46.85
N GLU A 216 32.92 -7.09 -46.12
CA GLU A 216 31.49 -6.87 -46.36
C GLU A 216 30.87 -5.92 -45.34
N LYS A 217 29.83 -5.20 -45.76
CA LYS A 217 29.04 -4.35 -44.87
C LYS A 217 28.25 -5.24 -43.90
N GLN A 218 28.21 -4.84 -42.63
CA GLN A 218 27.42 -5.52 -41.60
C GLN A 218 26.26 -4.63 -41.14
N VAL A 219 25.12 -5.24 -40.81
CA VAL A 219 23.94 -4.53 -40.29
C VAL A 219 23.58 -5.15 -38.94
N LEU A 220 23.72 -4.37 -37.87
CA LEU A 220 23.49 -4.84 -36.50
C LEU A 220 22.50 -3.94 -35.77
N TYR A 221 21.78 -4.50 -34.80
CA TYR A 221 20.83 -3.80 -33.94
C TYR A 221 21.32 -3.91 -32.50
N PRO A 222 21.77 -2.82 -31.87
CA PRO A 222 22.17 -2.86 -30.48
C PRO A 222 20.95 -2.97 -29.58
N TYR A 223 21.08 -3.69 -28.48
CA TYR A 223 20.02 -3.82 -27.49
C TYR A 223 20.54 -3.72 -26.06
N GLY A 224 19.63 -3.33 -25.17
CA GLY A 224 19.74 -3.53 -23.72
C GLY A 224 18.53 -4.33 -23.23
N ALA A 225 18.74 -5.22 -22.27
CA ALA A 225 17.71 -6.05 -21.68
C ALA A 225 17.88 -6.15 -20.16
N LEU A 226 16.77 -6.13 -19.45
CA LEU A 226 16.65 -6.46 -18.03
C LEU A 226 15.83 -7.75 -17.93
N SER A 227 16.41 -8.80 -17.35
CA SER A 227 15.75 -10.10 -17.22
C SER A 227 15.64 -10.48 -15.75
N ARG A 228 14.45 -10.93 -15.33
CA ARG A 228 14.13 -11.28 -13.95
C ARG A 228 13.36 -12.61 -13.89
N ALA A 229 13.81 -13.53 -13.05
CA ALA A 229 13.05 -14.73 -12.70
C ALA A 229 12.00 -14.41 -11.62
N GLY A 230 10.73 -14.64 -11.93
CA GLY A 230 9.62 -14.44 -11.02
C GLY A 230 9.42 -13.00 -10.54
N LYS A 231 8.57 -12.86 -9.52
CA LYS A 231 8.27 -11.58 -8.86
C LYS A 231 9.36 -11.29 -7.80
N PRO A 232 9.59 -10.02 -7.41
CA PRO A 232 10.58 -9.69 -6.39
C PRO A 232 10.27 -10.39 -5.05
N VAL A 233 11.30 -10.66 -4.24
CA VAL A 233 11.15 -11.39 -2.96
C VAL A 233 10.22 -10.67 -1.98
N ASP A 234 10.21 -9.33 -2.02
CA ASP A 234 9.39 -8.45 -1.20
C ASP A 234 8.15 -7.91 -1.93
N TYR A 235 7.70 -8.60 -3.00
CA TYR A 235 6.49 -8.26 -3.74
C TYR A 235 5.27 -8.19 -2.82
N MET A 236 4.63 -7.02 -2.74
CA MET A 236 3.45 -6.82 -1.91
C MET A 236 2.14 -7.13 -2.65
N GLY A 237 2.13 -7.00 -3.99
CA GLY A 237 0.93 -7.25 -4.80
C GLY A 237 -0.26 -6.37 -4.42
N PHE A 238 0.02 -5.14 -3.97
CA PHE A 238 -0.95 -4.28 -3.33
C PHE A 238 -1.48 -3.21 -4.30
N PHE A 239 -2.79 -3.09 -4.48
CA PHE A 239 -3.41 -2.20 -5.48
C PHE A 239 -3.06 -0.71 -5.34
N ILE A 240 -2.55 -0.27 -4.19
CA ILE A 240 -2.12 1.11 -3.95
C ILE A 240 -0.63 1.32 -4.32
N LEU A 241 0.09 0.32 -4.78
CA LEU A 241 1.48 0.44 -5.22
C LEU A 241 1.69 -0.39 -6.49
N HIS A 242 2.19 0.24 -7.54
CA HIS A 242 2.66 -0.48 -8.71
C HIS A 242 4.02 -1.12 -8.44
N GLU A 243 4.11 -2.43 -8.66
CA GLU A 243 5.35 -3.21 -8.67
C GLU A 243 5.34 -4.09 -9.91
N GLY A 244 6.35 -3.96 -10.75
CA GLY A 244 6.45 -4.68 -12.01
C GLY A 244 7.07 -3.86 -13.14
N PRO A 245 6.81 -4.25 -14.39
CA PRO A 245 7.31 -3.53 -15.56
C PRO A 245 6.75 -2.12 -15.60
N LEU A 246 7.58 -1.19 -16.08
CA LEU A 246 7.28 0.22 -16.16
C LEU A 246 8.00 0.82 -17.37
N ALA A 247 7.29 1.53 -18.21
CA ALA A 247 7.85 2.27 -19.33
C ALA A 247 7.29 3.68 -19.38
N TRP A 248 8.14 4.66 -19.69
CA TRP A 248 7.67 5.98 -20.12
C TRP A 248 7.97 6.10 -21.60
N LEU A 249 6.94 6.11 -22.43
CA LEU A 249 7.03 6.05 -23.89
C LEU A 249 6.14 7.14 -24.51
N ASP A 250 6.70 7.94 -25.43
CA ASP A 250 5.96 8.93 -26.22
C ASP A 250 5.09 9.92 -25.39
N ASN A 251 5.58 10.29 -24.21
CA ASN A 251 4.90 11.13 -23.21
C ASN A 251 3.77 10.46 -22.41
N ASP A 252 3.63 9.15 -22.49
CA ASP A 252 2.72 8.37 -21.66
C ASP A 252 3.48 7.40 -20.74
N LEU A 253 2.88 7.08 -19.59
CA LEU A 253 3.43 6.11 -18.63
C LEU A 253 2.67 4.80 -18.75
N ASP A 254 3.31 3.76 -19.26
CA ASP A 254 2.79 2.40 -19.31
C ASP A 254 3.28 1.60 -18.10
N SER A 255 2.33 1.09 -17.31
CA SER A 255 2.60 0.36 -16.05
C SER A 255 1.86 -0.98 -16.05
N PRO A 256 2.21 -1.94 -16.93
CA PRO A 256 1.51 -3.22 -17.00
C PRO A 256 1.78 -4.05 -15.74
N ASN A 257 0.78 -4.80 -15.28
CA ASN A 257 0.98 -5.79 -14.22
C ASN A 257 1.80 -6.98 -14.75
N TYR A 258 2.48 -7.70 -13.87
CA TYR A 258 3.24 -8.91 -14.23
C TYR A 258 2.42 -9.91 -15.06
N ASP A 259 1.17 -10.13 -14.66
CA ASP A 259 0.29 -11.14 -15.25
C ASP A 259 -0.49 -10.63 -16.48
N SER A 260 -0.21 -9.41 -16.96
CA SER A 260 -0.93 -8.79 -18.08
C SER A 260 -0.50 -9.25 -19.47
N VAL A 261 0.67 -9.89 -19.58
CA VAL A 261 1.17 -10.52 -20.81
C VAL A 261 1.12 -12.03 -20.62
N GLU A 262 0.67 -12.76 -21.64
CA GLU A 262 0.61 -14.22 -21.59
C GLU A 262 2.03 -14.83 -21.67
N ILE A 263 2.19 -16.03 -21.11
CA ILE A 263 3.47 -16.73 -21.15
C ILE A 263 3.79 -17.12 -22.60
N GLY A 264 4.98 -16.74 -23.07
CA GLY A 264 5.42 -16.92 -24.45
C GLY A 264 5.11 -15.73 -25.36
N GLU A 265 4.42 -14.71 -24.85
CA GLU A 265 4.09 -13.50 -25.60
C GLU A 265 4.94 -12.29 -25.19
N ALA A 266 4.86 -11.25 -26.03
CA ALA A 266 5.52 -9.97 -25.81
C ALA A 266 4.57 -8.81 -26.13
N LYS A 267 4.46 -7.84 -25.22
CA LYS A 267 3.88 -6.53 -25.50
C LYS A 267 4.96 -5.66 -26.14
N THR A 268 4.78 -5.34 -27.42
CA THR A 268 5.79 -4.65 -28.24
C THR A 268 5.31 -3.27 -28.65
N TYR A 269 6.20 -2.29 -28.53
CA TYR A 269 6.05 -0.91 -28.97
C TYR A 269 7.10 -0.61 -30.02
N GLU A 270 6.66 -0.41 -31.27
CA GLU A 270 7.54 -0.09 -32.38
C GLU A 270 7.74 1.43 -32.52
N ASN A 271 8.96 1.84 -32.88
CA ASN A 271 9.33 3.25 -33.05
C ASN A 271 9.04 4.15 -31.84
N ALA A 272 9.08 3.57 -30.64
CA ALA A 272 8.79 4.26 -29.40
C ALA A 272 10.00 5.01 -28.86
N LYS A 273 9.75 6.18 -28.27
CA LYS A 273 10.78 7.01 -27.64
C LYS A 273 10.61 7.01 -26.13
N GLY A 274 11.67 6.71 -25.39
CA GLY A 274 11.63 6.76 -23.94
C GLY A 274 12.46 5.67 -23.27
N TRP A 275 12.09 5.32 -22.05
CA TRP A 275 12.81 4.34 -21.22
C TRP A 275 11.86 3.25 -20.70
N ILE A 276 12.42 2.08 -20.36
CA ILE A 276 11.68 0.92 -19.84
C ILE A 276 12.47 0.24 -18.72
N GLY A 277 11.80 -0.41 -17.79
CA GLY A 277 12.44 -1.24 -16.79
C GLY A 277 11.47 -1.93 -15.84
N PHE A 278 11.96 -2.28 -14.66
CA PHE A 278 11.15 -2.79 -13.56
C PHE A 278 11.24 -1.87 -12.33
N THR A 279 10.08 -1.58 -11.74
CA THR A 279 9.94 -0.84 -10.49
C THR A 279 9.47 -1.78 -9.39
N ASP A 280 10.17 -1.76 -8.26
CA ASP A 280 9.77 -2.42 -7.01
C ASP A 280 9.34 -1.35 -6.00
N LYS A 281 8.94 -1.70 -4.77
CA LYS A 281 8.59 -0.67 -3.76
C LYS A 281 9.62 0.46 -3.62
N TYR A 282 10.91 0.13 -3.44
CA TYR A 282 11.98 1.12 -3.20
C TYR A 282 13.06 1.13 -4.27
N TRP A 283 13.06 0.16 -5.18
CA TRP A 283 14.14 -0.05 -6.14
C TRP A 283 13.62 0.16 -7.55
N PHE A 284 14.52 0.55 -8.43
CA PHE A 284 14.24 0.68 -9.86
C PHE A 284 15.47 0.23 -10.63
N ALA A 285 15.26 -0.56 -11.68
CA ALA A 285 16.24 -0.64 -12.74
C ALA A 285 15.58 -0.34 -14.08
N GLY A 286 16.20 0.52 -14.88
CA GLY A 286 15.63 1.01 -16.12
C GLY A 286 16.68 1.27 -17.18
N LEU A 287 16.38 0.81 -18.39
CA LEU A 287 17.13 1.03 -19.62
C LEU A 287 16.71 2.37 -20.23
N ILE A 288 17.68 3.22 -20.46
CA ILE A 288 17.47 4.59 -20.95
C ILE A 288 18.37 4.77 -22.18
N PRO A 289 17.82 5.07 -23.37
CA PRO A 289 18.62 5.32 -24.56
C PRO A 289 19.61 6.47 -24.36
N GLY A 290 20.75 6.42 -25.07
CA GLY A 290 21.73 7.50 -25.10
C GLY A 290 21.11 8.82 -25.57
N ASP A 291 20.27 8.73 -26.60
CA ASP A 291 19.45 9.78 -27.18
C ASP A 291 17.96 9.47 -26.94
N MET A 292 17.26 10.34 -26.22
CA MET A 292 15.84 10.16 -25.89
C MET A 292 14.91 10.25 -27.11
N GLU A 293 15.38 10.73 -28.26
CA GLU A 293 14.60 10.83 -29.49
C GLU A 293 14.78 9.62 -30.42
N SER A 294 15.63 8.64 -30.05
CA SER A 294 15.81 7.40 -30.81
C SER A 294 14.50 6.61 -30.91
N MET A 295 14.13 6.21 -32.12
CA MET A 295 12.94 5.39 -32.40
C MET A 295 13.26 3.93 -32.18
N ASN A 296 13.01 3.42 -30.97
CA ASN A 296 13.39 2.06 -30.61
C ASN A 296 12.20 1.10 -30.72
N THR A 297 12.51 -0.19 -30.81
CA THR A 297 11.55 -1.24 -30.48
C THR A 297 11.68 -1.53 -28.98
N VAL A 298 10.60 -1.32 -28.23
CA VAL A 298 10.56 -1.53 -26.78
C VAL A 298 9.61 -2.67 -26.47
N ARG A 299 10.05 -3.62 -25.63
CA ARG A 299 9.25 -4.83 -25.33
C ARG A 299 9.19 -5.12 -23.84
N TYR A 300 8.02 -5.60 -23.43
CA TYR A 300 7.85 -6.38 -22.21
C TYR A 300 7.47 -7.81 -22.58
N VAL A 301 8.25 -8.77 -22.10
CA VAL A 301 8.18 -10.17 -22.50
C VAL A 301 7.98 -11.03 -21.25
N ARG A 302 7.09 -12.02 -21.34
CA ARG A 302 6.90 -13.04 -20.29
C ARG A 302 7.15 -14.42 -20.89
N GLN A 303 8.03 -15.21 -20.28
CA GLN A 303 8.46 -16.53 -20.74
C GLN A 303 8.49 -17.54 -19.59
N GLY A 304 8.84 -18.78 -19.93
CA GLY A 304 8.96 -19.87 -18.96
C GLY A 304 7.67 -20.66 -18.78
N THR A 305 7.40 -21.07 -17.55
CA THR A 305 6.18 -21.81 -17.17
C THR A 305 5.56 -21.16 -15.94
N GLU A 306 4.31 -21.47 -15.59
CA GLU A 306 3.69 -20.92 -14.37
C GLU A 306 4.51 -21.21 -13.08
N ALA A 307 5.28 -22.29 -13.05
CA ALA A 307 6.14 -22.65 -11.92
C ALA A 307 7.50 -21.95 -11.94
N ALA A 308 7.94 -21.44 -13.09
CA ALA A 308 9.24 -20.82 -13.33
C ALA A 308 9.09 -19.73 -14.38
N GLU A 309 8.45 -18.63 -13.99
CA GLU A 309 8.20 -17.49 -14.87
C GLU A 309 9.45 -16.64 -15.00
N GLU A 310 9.70 -16.16 -16.21
CA GLU A 310 10.75 -15.20 -16.51
C GLU A 310 10.15 -13.97 -17.18
N TYR A 311 10.58 -12.80 -16.73
CA TYR A 311 10.13 -11.51 -17.22
C TYR A 311 11.31 -10.76 -17.80
N GLN A 312 11.14 -10.19 -18.98
CA GLN A 312 12.15 -9.36 -19.60
C GLN A 312 11.55 -8.02 -20.04
N THR A 313 12.32 -6.95 -19.84
CA THR A 313 12.10 -5.68 -20.55
C THR A 313 13.32 -5.37 -21.39
N ASP A 314 13.11 -4.96 -22.64
CA ASP A 314 14.22 -4.67 -23.54
C ASP A 314 13.95 -3.47 -24.46
N ILE A 315 15.05 -2.84 -24.87
CA ILE A 315 15.10 -1.79 -25.89
C ILE A 315 16.04 -2.29 -26.97
N VAL A 316 15.54 -2.38 -28.20
CA VAL A 316 16.33 -2.62 -29.42
C VAL A 316 16.36 -1.33 -30.22
N ALA A 317 17.56 -0.83 -30.49
CA ALA A 317 17.73 0.41 -31.25
C ALA A 317 17.59 0.16 -32.77
N PRO A 318 17.42 1.23 -33.57
CA PRO A 318 17.46 1.13 -35.03
C PRO A 318 18.71 0.45 -35.59
N GLU A 319 18.61 0.00 -36.83
CA GLU A 319 19.73 -0.61 -37.54
C GLU A 319 20.95 0.31 -37.60
N MET A 320 22.12 -0.29 -37.34
CA MET A 320 23.41 0.34 -37.52
C MET A 320 24.15 -0.30 -38.67
N ASN A 321 24.45 0.52 -39.67
CA ASN A 321 25.15 0.14 -40.88
C ASN A 321 26.67 0.30 -40.69
N ILE A 322 27.41 -0.80 -40.75
CA ILE A 322 28.85 -0.86 -40.44
C ILE A 322 29.63 -1.19 -41.72
N ALA A 323 30.11 -0.16 -42.41
CA ALA A 323 30.94 -0.33 -43.60
C ALA A 323 32.30 -0.99 -43.26
N PRO A 324 32.97 -1.62 -44.23
CA PRO A 324 34.36 -2.09 -44.08
C PRO A 324 35.29 -0.98 -43.58
N GLY A 325 36.09 -1.28 -42.56
CA GLY A 325 36.99 -0.35 -41.88
C GLY A 325 36.30 0.65 -40.94
N ALA A 326 34.98 0.65 -40.84
CA ALA A 326 34.25 1.58 -39.98
C ALA A 326 34.08 1.03 -38.55
N THR A 327 33.99 1.96 -37.60
CA THR A 327 33.54 1.69 -36.22
C THR A 327 32.24 2.43 -35.97
N VAL A 328 31.22 1.71 -35.52
CA VAL A 328 29.98 2.33 -35.02
C VAL A 328 29.95 2.28 -33.50
N ARG A 329 29.21 3.22 -32.90
CA ARG A 329 29.03 3.31 -31.44
C ARG A 329 27.55 3.51 -31.13
N HIS A 330 27.08 2.80 -30.12
CA HIS A 330 25.75 2.96 -29.53
C HIS A 330 25.90 3.19 -28.03
N GLU A 331 25.13 4.13 -27.50
CA GLU A 331 25.14 4.46 -26.09
C GLU A 331 23.78 4.16 -25.47
N MET A 332 23.81 3.51 -24.31
CA MET A 332 22.67 3.34 -23.42
C MET A 332 23.08 3.67 -22.01
N ARG A 333 22.09 4.01 -21.20
CA ARG A 333 22.22 4.16 -19.76
C ARG A 333 21.37 3.11 -19.07
N LEU A 334 21.83 2.67 -17.92
CA LEU A 334 21.08 1.83 -17.01
C LEU A 334 21.07 2.52 -15.65
N TYR A 335 19.88 2.91 -15.22
CA TYR A 335 19.65 3.20 -13.82
C TYR A 335 19.50 1.86 -13.09
N ALA A 336 20.20 1.64 -11.98
CA ALA A 336 19.99 0.46 -11.15
C ALA A 336 20.25 0.81 -9.68
N GLY A 337 19.20 1.18 -8.95
CA GLY A 337 19.38 1.67 -7.58
C GLY A 337 18.11 2.00 -6.81
N ALA A 338 18.31 2.71 -5.70
CA ALA A 338 17.27 3.22 -4.83
C ALA A 338 16.45 4.33 -5.50
N LYS A 339 15.14 4.38 -5.28
CA LYS A 339 14.26 5.43 -5.84
C LYS A 339 14.34 6.74 -5.05
N GLU A 340 15.49 7.39 -5.12
CA GLU A 340 15.70 8.70 -4.50
C GLU A 340 15.27 9.83 -5.43
N GLN A 341 14.21 10.56 -5.06
CA GLN A 341 13.64 11.60 -5.93
C GLN A 341 14.66 12.70 -6.30
N ALA A 342 15.56 13.05 -5.39
CA ALA A 342 16.60 14.05 -5.66
C ALA A 342 17.59 13.55 -6.74
N VAL A 343 18.01 12.28 -6.66
CA VAL A 343 18.92 11.65 -7.62
C VAL A 343 18.26 11.46 -8.99
N LEU A 344 17.02 10.95 -9.02
CA LEU A 344 16.26 10.79 -10.27
C LEU A 344 16.14 12.13 -11.01
N ARG A 345 15.75 13.21 -10.33
CA ARG A 345 15.63 14.55 -10.93
C ARG A 345 16.98 15.16 -11.31
N LYS A 346 18.04 14.87 -10.56
CA LYS A 346 19.42 15.25 -10.93
C LYS A 346 19.76 14.65 -12.30
N TYR A 347 19.43 13.39 -12.55
CA TYR A 347 19.64 12.76 -13.85
C TYR A 347 18.76 13.30 -14.96
N GLU A 348 17.49 13.57 -14.68
CA GLU A 348 16.61 14.24 -15.66
C GLU A 348 17.22 15.55 -16.15
N ALA A 349 17.69 16.37 -15.21
CA ALA A 349 18.31 17.66 -15.51
C ALA A 349 19.68 17.52 -16.20
N ALA A 350 20.53 16.59 -15.74
CA ALA A 350 21.89 16.43 -16.25
C ALA A 350 21.97 15.77 -17.63
N HIS A 351 21.05 14.84 -17.93
CA HIS A 351 21.08 14.02 -19.14
C HIS A 351 19.90 14.26 -20.08
N GLY A 352 19.00 15.19 -19.75
CA GLY A 352 17.80 15.45 -20.58
C GLY A 352 16.81 14.27 -20.60
N ILE A 353 16.87 13.39 -19.60
CA ILE A 353 15.96 12.24 -19.50
C ILE A 353 14.60 12.77 -19.06
N LYS A 354 13.56 12.49 -19.84
CA LYS A 354 12.20 12.96 -19.54
C LYS A 354 11.54 12.04 -18.53
N ASN A 355 10.98 12.62 -17.47
CA ASN A 355 10.07 11.98 -16.50
C ASN A 355 10.62 10.70 -15.82
N LEU A 356 11.93 10.53 -15.69
CA LEU A 356 12.55 9.45 -14.91
C LEU A 356 12.05 9.42 -13.45
N GLU A 357 11.64 10.55 -12.87
CA GLU A 357 11.05 10.58 -11.53
C GLU A 357 9.75 9.77 -11.41
N LEU A 358 9.06 9.48 -12.53
CA LEU A 358 7.87 8.63 -12.56
C LEU A 358 8.17 7.14 -12.30
N ALA A 359 9.45 6.76 -12.17
CA ALA A 359 9.83 5.50 -11.53
C ALA A 359 9.26 5.38 -10.10
N ILE A 360 9.00 6.51 -9.43
CA ILE A 360 8.24 6.59 -8.19
C ILE A 360 6.76 6.67 -8.54
N ASP A 361 5.99 5.73 -8.01
CA ASP A 361 4.54 5.72 -8.17
C ASP A 361 3.89 6.79 -7.28
N PHE A 362 3.47 7.91 -7.89
CA PHE A 362 2.78 9.02 -7.21
C PHE A 362 1.24 8.83 -7.12
N GLY A 363 0.70 7.78 -7.74
CA GLY A 363 -0.72 7.50 -7.81
C GLY A 363 -1.56 8.53 -8.58
N ILE A 364 -2.88 8.33 -8.59
CA ILE A 364 -3.84 9.18 -9.33
C ILE A 364 -3.82 10.66 -8.88
N TYR A 365 -3.53 10.91 -7.60
CA TYR A 365 -3.45 12.26 -7.03
C TYR A 365 -2.04 12.84 -7.09
N TRP A 366 -1.29 12.57 -8.16
CA TRP A 366 0.12 12.96 -8.32
C TRP A 366 0.37 14.46 -8.07
N PHE A 367 -0.58 15.32 -8.42
CA PHE A 367 -0.51 16.78 -8.21
C PHE A 367 -0.51 17.19 -6.73
N LEU A 368 -1.02 16.34 -5.83
CA LEU A 368 -0.88 16.48 -4.38
C LEU A 368 0.31 15.66 -3.86
N THR A 369 0.47 14.42 -4.33
CA THR A 369 1.51 13.51 -3.84
C THR A 369 2.91 14.05 -4.09
N LYS A 370 3.21 14.58 -5.30
CA LYS A 370 4.54 15.10 -5.64
C LYS A 370 4.97 16.27 -4.73
N PRO A 371 4.18 17.36 -4.56
CA PRO A 371 4.55 18.44 -3.64
C PRO A 371 4.70 17.97 -2.19
N LEU A 372 3.83 17.07 -1.73
CA LEU A 372 3.91 16.51 -0.38
C LEU A 372 5.18 15.67 -0.18
N PHE A 373 5.57 14.89 -1.18
CA PHE A 373 6.81 14.12 -1.19
C PHE A 373 8.01 15.05 -1.07
N MET A 374 8.07 16.08 -1.92
CA MET A 374 9.16 17.08 -1.90
C MET A 374 9.26 17.78 -0.55
N LEU A 375 8.12 18.22 -0.01
CA LEU A 375 8.07 18.88 1.29
C LEU A 375 8.49 17.94 2.41
N LEU A 376 8.04 16.68 2.40
CA LEU A 376 8.43 15.71 3.41
C LEU A 376 9.93 15.39 3.34
N THR A 377 10.49 15.21 2.15
CA THR A 377 11.93 14.99 1.95
C THR A 377 12.73 16.18 2.47
N TRP A 378 12.31 17.42 2.17
CA TRP A 378 12.96 18.62 2.68
C TRP A 378 12.88 18.72 4.21
N LEU A 379 11.70 18.47 4.80
CA LEU A 379 11.51 18.44 6.25
C LEU A 379 12.34 17.32 6.90
N GLY A 380 12.41 16.16 6.27
CA GLY A 380 13.16 15.01 6.74
C GLY A 380 14.66 15.25 6.75
N ASN A 381 15.19 15.89 5.70
CA ASN A 381 16.60 16.30 5.66
C ASN A 381 16.92 17.38 6.69
N SER A 382 15.95 18.24 7.04
CA SER A 382 16.17 19.37 7.95
C SER A 382 16.03 18.99 9.44
N PHE A 383 15.05 18.13 9.77
CA PHE A 383 14.67 17.85 11.16
C PHE A 383 14.64 16.36 11.51
N GLY A 384 14.93 15.47 10.55
CA GLY A 384 14.69 14.04 10.65
C GLY A 384 13.28 13.66 10.20
N ILE A 385 13.16 12.53 9.49
CA ILE A 385 11.93 12.16 8.76
C ILE A 385 10.70 12.01 9.67
N GLY A 386 10.84 11.45 10.88
CA GLY A 386 9.73 11.29 11.81
C GLY A 386 9.17 12.62 12.34
N ILE A 387 10.04 13.58 12.66
CA ILE A 387 9.62 14.96 13.00
C ILE A 387 9.04 15.64 11.76
N GLY A 388 9.63 15.40 10.59
CA GLY A 388 9.11 15.88 9.31
C GLY A 388 7.67 15.47 9.06
N ILE A 389 7.29 14.22 9.38
CA ILE A 389 5.90 13.75 9.32
C ILE A 389 5.00 14.60 10.24
N LEU A 390 5.40 14.83 11.49
CA LEU A 390 4.60 15.62 12.44
C LEU A 390 4.40 17.07 12.01
N VAL A 391 5.47 17.71 11.51
CA VAL A 391 5.45 19.10 11.01
C VAL A 391 4.59 19.18 9.74
N LEU A 392 4.73 18.23 8.82
CA LEU A 392 3.90 18.15 7.62
C LEU A 392 2.42 18.07 7.98
N THR A 393 2.06 17.25 8.96
CA THR A 393 0.68 17.16 9.45
C THR A 393 0.16 18.49 9.96
N VAL A 394 0.97 19.23 10.73
CA VAL A 394 0.59 20.57 11.23
C VAL A 394 0.35 21.53 10.07
N ILE A 395 1.25 21.57 9.08
CA ILE A 395 1.08 22.41 7.87
C ILE A 395 -0.24 22.10 7.18
N LEU A 396 -0.55 20.81 6.96
CA LEU A 396 -1.80 20.42 6.30
C LEU A 396 -3.05 20.75 7.12
N LYS A 397 -2.98 20.58 8.45
CA LYS A 397 -4.06 20.99 9.35
C LYS A 397 -4.28 22.50 9.30
N LEU A 398 -3.22 23.31 9.24
CA LEU A 398 -3.34 24.77 9.12
C LEU A 398 -3.95 25.18 7.77
N LEU A 399 -3.52 24.56 6.67
CA LEU A 399 -4.09 24.82 5.34
C LEU A 399 -5.58 24.45 5.25
N THR A 400 -5.98 23.35 5.88
CA THR A 400 -7.38 22.88 5.91
C THR A 400 -8.19 23.46 7.08
N PHE A 401 -7.56 24.21 7.99
CA PHE A 401 -8.17 24.76 9.20
C PHE A 401 -9.44 25.58 8.97
N PRO A 402 -9.48 26.57 8.04
CA PRO A 402 -10.69 27.38 7.86
C PRO A 402 -11.87 26.54 7.37
N LEU A 403 -11.58 25.57 6.50
CA LEU A 403 -12.58 24.69 5.94
C LEU A 403 -13.15 23.72 6.97
N THR A 404 -12.26 23.01 7.66
CA THR A 404 -12.60 22.06 8.72
C THR A 404 -13.33 22.73 9.86
N SER A 405 -12.92 23.94 10.26
CA SER A 405 -13.58 24.70 11.32
C SER A 405 -15.03 25.07 10.98
N ARG A 406 -15.30 25.49 9.73
CA ARG A 406 -16.67 25.79 9.27
C ARG A 406 -17.55 24.54 9.30
N ALA A 407 -17.03 23.42 8.81
CA ALA A 407 -17.75 22.16 8.78
C ALA A 407 -18.03 21.60 10.18
N PHE A 408 -17.03 21.60 11.08
CA PHE A 408 -17.22 21.17 12.46
C PHE A 408 -18.23 22.07 13.19
N THR A 409 -18.16 23.39 13.02
CA THR A 409 -19.14 24.32 13.59
C THR A 409 -20.55 24.00 13.13
N SER A 410 -20.75 23.77 11.83
CA SER A 410 -22.05 23.41 11.27
C SER A 410 -22.55 22.05 11.81
N MET A 411 -21.67 21.05 11.87
CA MET A 411 -21.99 19.73 12.43
C MET A 411 -22.42 19.82 13.90
N THR A 412 -21.74 20.64 14.70
CA THR A 412 -22.11 20.91 16.09
C THR A 412 -23.48 21.60 16.17
N LYS A 413 -23.74 22.62 15.33
CA LYS A 413 -25.06 23.27 15.28
C LYS A 413 -26.18 22.29 14.92
N THR A 414 -25.99 21.43 13.92
CA THR A 414 -26.95 20.37 13.59
C THR A 414 -27.23 19.46 14.79
N ALA A 415 -26.21 19.15 15.59
CA ALA A 415 -26.38 18.34 16.80
C ALA A 415 -27.20 19.05 17.89
N ILE A 416 -27.05 20.38 18.01
CA ILE A 416 -27.87 21.23 18.89
C ILE A 416 -29.33 21.23 18.45
N LEU A 417 -29.61 21.17 17.14
CA LEU A 417 -30.97 21.12 16.57
C LEU A 417 -31.64 19.74 16.63
N ALA A 418 -30.92 18.69 17.05
CA ALA A 418 -31.45 17.33 17.17
C ALA A 418 -32.80 17.18 17.90
N PRO A 419 -33.08 17.86 19.04
CA PRO A 419 -34.39 17.78 19.70
C PRO A 419 -35.52 18.38 18.85
N GLN A 420 -35.34 19.55 18.25
CA GLN A 420 -36.34 20.16 17.38
C GLN A 420 -36.60 19.30 16.14
N MET A 421 -35.55 18.66 15.61
CA MET A 421 -35.72 17.68 14.54
C MET A 421 -36.54 16.46 14.99
N LYS A 422 -36.41 16.02 16.25
CA LYS A 422 -37.22 14.92 16.80
C LYS A 422 -38.69 15.33 16.95
N GLU A 423 -38.96 16.54 17.43
CA GLU A 423 -40.32 17.10 17.52
C GLU A 423 -40.99 17.18 16.14
N LEU A 424 -40.26 17.63 15.11
CA LEU A 424 -40.75 17.65 13.73
C LEU A 424 -41.05 16.24 13.20
N LYS A 425 -40.20 15.24 13.51
CA LYS A 425 -40.47 13.83 13.14
C LYS A 425 -41.73 13.29 13.79
N GLU A 426 -41.97 13.64 15.06
CA GLU A 426 -43.18 13.23 15.78
C GLU A 426 -44.43 13.95 15.22
N LYS A 427 -44.31 15.24 14.89
CA LYS A 427 -45.39 16.07 14.33
C LYS A 427 -45.81 15.65 12.91
N TYR A 428 -44.84 15.30 12.05
CA TYR A 428 -45.06 14.95 10.64
C TYR A 428 -44.78 13.47 10.33
N ALA A 429 -44.95 12.57 11.30
CA ALA A 429 -44.61 11.15 11.17
C ALA A 429 -45.25 10.45 9.95
N ASN A 430 -46.43 10.91 9.52
CA ASN A 430 -47.20 10.35 8.41
C ASN A 430 -47.06 11.11 7.08
N ASP A 431 -46.29 12.21 7.05
CA ASP A 431 -46.16 13.10 5.88
C ASP A 431 -44.69 13.39 5.59
N ARG A 432 -44.09 12.54 4.77
CA ARG A 432 -42.66 12.58 4.45
C ARG A 432 -42.25 13.85 3.71
N GLU A 433 -43.12 14.38 2.86
CA GLU A 433 -42.86 15.60 2.09
C GLU A 433 -42.85 16.81 3.02
N LYS A 434 -43.88 16.98 3.87
CA LYS A 434 -43.89 18.07 4.85
C LYS A 434 -42.74 17.98 5.86
N LEU A 435 -42.34 16.76 6.24
CA LEU A 435 -41.19 16.55 7.11
C LEU A 435 -39.88 17.06 6.46
N GLN A 436 -39.67 16.77 5.17
CA GLN A 436 -38.48 17.26 4.45
C GLN A 436 -38.46 18.79 4.36
N THR A 437 -39.59 19.42 4.02
CA THR A 437 -39.70 20.88 3.95
C THR A 437 -39.47 21.53 5.31
N ALA A 438 -40.08 21.01 6.38
CA ALA A 438 -39.91 21.55 7.73
C ALA A 438 -38.46 21.43 8.25
N PHE A 439 -37.73 20.37 7.85
CA PHE A 439 -36.29 20.30 8.13
C PHE A 439 -35.49 21.34 7.36
N LEU A 440 -35.81 21.58 6.09
CA LEU A 440 -35.12 22.59 5.29
C LEU A 440 -35.35 23.98 5.88
N GLU A 441 -36.59 24.31 6.26
CA GLU A 441 -36.95 25.57 6.91
C GLU A 441 -36.22 25.74 8.25
N LEU A 442 -36.16 24.69 9.08
CA LEU A 442 -35.41 24.71 10.34
C LEU A 442 -33.92 24.98 10.09
N TYR A 443 -33.31 24.29 9.12
CA TYR A 443 -31.91 24.49 8.78
C TYR A 443 -31.64 25.91 8.24
N GLN A 444 -32.52 26.46 7.42
CA GLN A 444 -32.41 27.83 6.90
C GLN A 444 -32.55 28.86 8.02
N LYS A 445 -33.55 28.69 8.91
CA LYS A 445 -33.80 29.59 10.04
C LYS A 445 -32.59 29.67 10.99
N GLU A 446 -31.93 28.54 11.22
CA GLU A 446 -30.80 28.42 12.14
C GLU A 446 -29.42 28.59 11.45
N GLY A 447 -29.43 28.89 10.13
CA GLY A 447 -28.22 29.13 9.34
C GLY A 447 -27.29 27.91 9.27
N VAL A 448 -27.84 26.71 9.24
CA VAL A 448 -27.12 25.43 9.18
C VAL A 448 -27.15 24.88 7.76
N ASN A 449 -25.99 24.51 7.23
CA ASN A 449 -25.91 23.85 5.91
C ASN A 449 -25.81 22.33 6.09
N PRO A 450 -26.84 21.54 5.73
CA PRO A 450 -26.83 20.09 5.93
C PRO A 450 -25.72 19.35 5.14
N LEU A 451 -25.23 19.93 4.04
CA LEU A 451 -24.17 19.35 3.21
C LEU A 451 -22.75 19.68 3.71
N SER A 452 -22.63 20.66 4.62
CA SER A 452 -21.31 21.05 5.14
C SER A 452 -20.63 19.99 5.99
N GLY A 453 -21.36 18.97 6.47
CA GLY A 453 -20.82 17.90 7.31
C GLY A 453 -19.93 16.90 6.55
N CYS A 454 -20.20 16.63 5.26
CA CYS A 454 -19.40 15.70 4.46
C CYS A 454 -18.27 16.39 3.67
N TRP A 455 -18.33 17.72 3.52
CA TRP A 455 -17.33 18.49 2.76
C TRP A 455 -15.89 18.30 3.23
N PRO A 456 -15.57 18.26 4.55
CA PRO A 456 -14.20 17.97 5.00
C PRO A 456 -13.72 16.61 4.55
N MET A 457 -14.61 15.61 4.52
CA MET A 457 -14.25 14.26 4.15
C MET A 457 -13.86 14.19 2.67
N MET A 458 -14.57 14.91 1.79
CA MET A 458 -14.23 14.96 0.35
C MET A 458 -12.84 15.56 0.10
N VAL A 459 -12.44 16.58 0.86
CA VAL A 459 -11.10 17.18 0.73
C VAL A 459 -10.03 16.32 1.42
N GLN A 460 -10.38 15.68 2.54
CA GLN A 460 -9.45 14.87 3.32
C GLN A 460 -9.09 13.55 2.63
N ILE A 461 -10.02 12.94 1.88
CA ILE A 461 -9.80 11.66 1.19
C ILE A 461 -8.61 11.73 0.21
N PRO A 462 -8.54 12.67 -0.76
CA PRO A 462 -7.39 12.80 -1.64
C PRO A 462 -6.08 13.07 -0.88
N ILE A 463 -6.10 13.97 0.11
CA ILE A 463 -4.92 14.28 0.94
C ILE A 463 -4.42 13.03 1.67
N PHE A 464 -5.33 12.23 2.22
CA PHE A 464 -5.00 10.99 2.90
C PHE A 464 -4.35 9.98 1.95
N PHE A 465 -4.94 9.73 0.79
CA PHE A 465 -4.36 8.81 -0.20
C PHE A 465 -2.99 9.29 -0.69
N SER A 466 -2.81 10.59 -0.92
CA SER A 466 -1.52 11.16 -1.27
C SER A 466 -0.49 10.98 -0.16
N LEU A 467 -0.80 11.31 1.08
CA LEU A 467 0.13 11.12 2.20
C LEU A 467 0.47 9.64 2.45
N TYR A 468 -0.53 8.78 2.32
CA TYR A 468 -0.33 7.34 2.39
C TYR A 468 0.69 6.88 1.35
N LYS A 469 0.51 7.31 0.11
CA LYS A 469 1.43 7.03 -1.00
C LYS A 469 2.84 7.57 -0.73
N VAL A 470 2.96 8.82 -0.26
CA VAL A 470 4.25 9.44 0.09
C VAL A 470 4.97 8.61 1.15
N ILE A 471 4.31 8.27 2.25
CA ILE A 471 4.91 7.47 3.34
C ILE A 471 5.29 6.07 2.86
N LEU A 472 4.48 5.45 1.98
CA LEU A 472 4.69 4.10 1.49
C LEU A 472 5.86 3.97 0.49
N THR A 473 6.03 4.98 -0.37
CA THR A 473 7.00 4.95 -1.49
C THR A 473 8.31 5.68 -1.19
N ASN A 474 8.33 6.53 -0.16
CA ASN A 474 9.52 7.30 0.16
C ASN A 474 10.54 6.43 0.92
N ILE A 475 11.64 6.12 0.22
CA ILE A 475 12.74 5.30 0.75
C ILE A 475 13.38 5.91 2.01
N MET A 476 13.28 7.22 2.22
CA MET A 476 13.79 7.87 3.42
C MET A 476 13.10 7.38 4.69
N LEU A 477 11.93 6.74 4.64
CA LEU A 477 11.32 6.17 5.86
C LEU A 477 11.90 4.79 6.19
N ARG A 478 12.51 4.12 5.21
CA ARG A 478 13.00 2.75 5.35
C ARG A 478 14.12 2.68 6.38
N HIS A 479 13.92 1.87 7.40
CA HIS A 479 14.86 1.66 8.51
C HIS A 479 15.23 2.94 9.26
N GLN A 480 14.39 3.99 9.18
CA GLN A 480 14.61 5.19 9.98
C GLN A 480 13.98 5.03 11.36
N PRO A 481 14.76 5.21 12.44
CA PRO A 481 14.23 5.24 13.77
C PRO A 481 13.48 6.55 14.03
N PHE A 482 12.58 6.54 15.00
CA PHE A 482 11.91 7.76 15.45
C PHE A 482 12.00 7.96 16.95
N TRP A 483 11.07 7.40 17.71
CA TRP A 483 11.01 7.58 19.15
C TRP A 483 10.65 6.28 19.85
N GLY A 484 11.29 6.03 20.99
CA GLY A 484 11.10 4.82 21.80
C GLY A 484 11.53 3.55 21.07
N TRP A 485 10.60 2.62 20.90
CA TRP A 485 10.82 1.29 20.30
C TRP A 485 10.74 1.29 18.76
N ILE A 486 10.35 2.38 18.12
CA ILE A 486 10.23 2.45 16.65
C ILE A 486 11.62 2.61 16.03
N GLN A 487 12.08 1.53 15.39
CA GLN A 487 13.36 1.48 14.67
C GLN A 487 13.20 1.55 13.14
N ASP A 488 11.97 1.47 12.63
CA ASP A 488 11.65 1.57 11.21
C ASP A 488 10.26 2.18 11.00
N LEU A 489 10.23 3.41 10.46
CA LEU A 489 9.00 4.13 10.14
C LEU A 489 8.23 3.52 8.96
N SER A 490 8.88 2.70 8.14
CA SER A 490 8.27 2.07 6.97
C SER A 490 7.66 0.69 7.26
N ALA A 491 7.98 0.10 8.42
CA ALA A 491 7.46 -1.18 8.88
C ALA A 491 6.36 -0.99 9.94
N PRO A 492 5.51 -2.00 10.21
CA PRO A 492 4.53 -1.97 11.28
C PRO A 492 5.18 -1.74 12.66
N ASP A 493 4.41 -1.22 13.61
CA ASP A 493 4.87 -1.09 15.01
C ASP A 493 5.20 -2.50 15.56
N PRO A 494 6.45 -2.76 16.00
CA PRO A 494 6.88 -4.09 16.43
C PRO A 494 6.30 -4.52 17.78
N THR A 495 5.65 -3.62 18.52
CA THR A 495 5.06 -3.92 19.83
C THR A 495 3.69 -4.59 19.71
N SER A 496 3.23 -5.23 20.78
CA SER A 496 1.85 -5.70 20.88
C SER A 496 1.27 -5.50 22.27
N ILE A 497 -0.01 -5.13 22.37
CA ILE A 497 -0.71 -5.10 23.65
C ILE A 497 -0.69 -6.48 24.37
N PHE A 498 -0.64 -7.59 23.62
CA PHE A 498 -0.73 -8.95 24.17
C PHE A 498 0.59 -9.45 24.77
N ASN A 499 1.75 -8.97 24.31
CA ASN A 499 3.04 -9.22 24.95
C ASN A 499 3.46 -8.06 25.86
N LEU A 500 2.48 -7.25 26.28
CA LEU A 500 2.66 -6.09 27.15
C LEU A 500 3.70 -5.11 26.57
N PHE A 501 3.58 -4.85 25.27
CA PHE A 501 4.45 -3.99 24.45
C PHE A 501 5.92 -4.43 24.42
N GLY A 502 6.17 -5.74 24.42
CA GLY A 502 7.52 -6.33 24.38
C GLY A 502 8.16 -6.57 25.75
N LEU A 503 7.43 -6.34 26.85
CA LEU A 503 7.87 -6.74 28.20
C LEU A 503 7.91 -8.26 28.38
N LEU A 504 7.08 -9.01 27.64
CA LEU A 504 7.08 -10.47 27.67
C LEU A 504 7.81 -11.04 26.44
N PRO A 505 8.83 -11.90 26.61
CA PRO A 505 9.69 -12.38 25.53
C PRO A 505 9.09 -13.60 24.82
N PHE A 506 7.88 -13.46 24.27
CA PHE A 506 7.29 -14.46 23.37
C PHE A 506 6.74 -13.80 22.11
N GLU A 507 6.86 -14.52 21.00
CA GLU A 507 6.39 -14.05 19.69
C GLU A 507 4.89 -14.30 19.55
N LEU A 508 4.21 -13.35 18.90
CA LEU A 508 2.77 -13.40 18.66
C LEU A 508 2.51 -13.59 17.16
N PRO A 509 1.45 -14.34 16.77
CA PRO A 509 0.96 -14.31 15.40
C PRO A 509 0.68 -12.88 14.93
N GLN A 510 0.98 -12.56 13.67
CA GLN A 510 0.86 -11.20 13.11
C GLN A 510 -0.52 -10.55 13.34
N ILE A 511 -1.59 -11.34 13.37
CA ILE A 511 -2.96 -10.84 13.59
C ILE A 511 -3.15 -10.23 14.99
N LEU A 512 -2.32 -10.62 15.95
CA LEU A 512 -2.31 -10.12 17.33
C LEU A 512 -1.26 -9.02 17.54
N MET A 513 -0.55 -8.58 16.50
CA MET A 513 0.44 -7.50 16.62
C MET A 513 -0.23 -6.12 16.60
N ILE A 514 -0.96 -5.80 17.67
CA ILE A 514 -1.57 -4.47 17.86
C ILE A 514 -0.61 -3.62 18.69
N GLY A 515 0.23 -2.85 18.01
CA GLY A 515 1.25 -2.01 18.63
C GLY A 515 0.70 -0.83 19.43
N ALA A 516 1.60 -0.21 20.20
CA ALA A 516 1.29 0.95 21.03
C ALA A 516 0.84 2.16 20.20
N TRP A 517 1.43 2.43 19.04
CA TRP A 517 0.96 3.50 18.15
C TRP A 517 -0.45 3.25 17.59
N PRO A 518 -0.79 2.05 17.07
CA PRO A 518 -2.16 1.69 16.75
C PRO A 518 -3.12 1.87 17.94
N CYS A 519 -2.74 1.44 19.14
CA CYS A 519 -3.57 1.66 20.35
C CYS A 519 -3.80 3.15 20.63
N LEU A 520 -2.76 3.99 20.53
CA LEU A 520 -2.87 5.43 20.71
C LEU A 520 -3.75 6.07 19.62
N MET A 521 -3.63 5.62 18.38
CA MET A 521 -4.51 6.02 17.29
C MET A 521 -5.97 5.64 17.60
N GLY A 522 -6.22 4.41 18.05
CA GLY A 522 -7.55 3.96 18.48
C GLY A 522 -8.13 4.79 19.63
N LEU A 523 -7.31 5.16 20.62
CA LEU A 523 -7.70 6.03 21.72
C LEU A 523 -8.07 7.44 21.23
N THR A 524 -7.26 8.02 20.34
CA THR A 524 -7.53 9.35 19.78
C THR A 524 -8.77 9.34 18.89
N MET A 525 -9.01 8.26 18.12
CA MET A 525 -10.26 8.06 17.38
C MET A 525 -11.46 7.92 18.31
N PHE A 526 -11.31 7.20 19.43
CA PHE A 526 -12.35 7.08 20.43
C PHE A 526 -12.73 8.45 21.00
N TRP A 527 -11.75 9.29 21.36
CA TRP A 527 -12.02 10.67 21.79
C TRP A 527 -12.72 11.50 20.71
N LEU A 528 -12.27 11.41 19.46
CA LEU A 528 -12.90 12.10 18.34
C LEU A 528 -14.36 11.66 18.14
N ASN A 529 -14.64 10.36 18.29
CA ASN A 529 -16.00 9.82 18.21
C ASN A 529 -16.89 10.31 19.34
N GLN A 530 -16.37 10.46 20.56
CA GLN A 530 -17.12 10.99 21.69
C GLN A 530 -17.49 12.47 21.51
N MET A 531 -16.63 13.26 20.85
CA MET A 531 -16.94 14.66 20.53
C MET A 531 -17.88 14.81 19.33
N SER A 532 -17.96 13.79 18.48
CA SER A 532 -18.84 13.79 17.31
C SER A 532 -20.30 13.59 17.74
N PRO A 533 -21.28 14.22 17.05
CA PRO A 533 -22.71 14.06 17.34
C PRO A 533 -23.18 12.59 17.39
N LYS A 534 -24.18 12.29 18.22
CA LYS A 534 -24.77 10.94 18.32
C LYS A 534 -25.64 10.70 17.07
N PRO A 535 -25.38 9.64 16.28
CA PRO A 535 -26.22 9.34 15.11
C PRO A 535 -27.63 8.92 15.53
N THR A 536 -28.64 9.28 14.74
CA THR A 536 -30.05 8.96 15.02
C THR A 536 -30.46 7.56 14.58
N ASP A 537 -29.75 6.98 13.61
CA ASP A 537 -30.00 5.65 13.05
C ASP A 537 -29.23 4.55 13.83
N PRO A 538 -29.87 3.44 14.25
CA PRO A 538 -29.19 2.31 14.90
C PRO A 538 -28.01 1.74 14.10
N THR A 539 -28.06 1.74 12.76
CA THR A 539 -26.97 1.25 11.89
C THR A 539 -25.74 2.15 11.98
N GLN A 540 -25.97 3.47 11.95
CA GLN A 540 -24.89 4.45 12.12
C GLN A 540 -24.30 4.44 13.54
N LYS A 541 -25.13 4.16 14.56
CA LYS A 541 -24.66 3.96 15.95
C LYS A 541 -23.74 2.75 16.06
N LEU A 542 -24.12 1.63 15.44
CA LEU A 542 -23.28 0.44 15.38
C LEU A 542 -21.94 0.76 14.71
N LEU A 543 -21.98 1.37 13.52
CA LEU A 543 -20.77 1.75 12.79
C LEU A 543 -19.88 2.67 13.64
N LYS A 544 -20.42 3.76 14.20
CA LYS A 544 -19.66 4.68 15.06
C LYS A 544 -19.01 4.00 16.26
N SER A 545 -19.66 2.98 16.83
CA SER A 545 -19.16 2.31 18.03
C SER A 545 -18.05 1.30 17.73
N TYR A 546 -18.16 0.56 16.62
CA TYR A 546 -17.19 -0.50 16.29
C TYR A 546 -16.05 -0.04 15.37
N PHE A 547 -16.26 1.04 14.59
CA PHE A 547 -15.30 1.53 13.60
C PHE A 547 -13.90 1.80 14.16
N PRO A 548 -13.71 2.47 15.33
CA PRO A 548 -12.37 2.69 15.89
C PRO A 548 -11.61 1.40 16.15
N TYR A 549 -12.29 0.35 16.64
CA TYR A 549 -11.67 -0.93 16.95
C TYR A 549 -11.27 -1.66 15.67
N LEU A 550 -12.17 -1.71 14.69
CA LEU A 550 -11.89 -2.33 13.39
C LEU A 550 -10.72 -1.65 12.69
N PHE A 551 -10.72 -0.31 12.64
CA PHE A 551 -9.65 0.47 12.01
C PHE A 551 -8.33 0.34 12.75
N THR A 552 -8.35 0.26 14.08
CA THR A 552 -7.14 0.05 14.89
C THR A 552 -6.49 -1.30 14.57
N ILE A 553 -7.29 -2.36 14.46
CA ILE A 553 -6.78 -3.70 14.11
C ILE A 553 -6.26 -3.71 12.67
N MET A 554 -7.03 -3.15 11.72
CA MET A 554 -6.67 -3.12 10.31
C MET A 554 -5.39 -2.30 10.03
N LEU A 555 -5.25 -1.14 10.68
CA LEU A 555 -4.09 -0.25 10.51
C LEU A 555 -2.89 -0.65 11.36
N ALA A 556 -3.03 -1.62 12.28
CA ALA A 556 -1.90 -2.13 13.05
C ALA A 556 -0.83 -2.77 12.15
N HIS A 557 -1.22 -3.30 10.99
CA HIS A 557 -0.33 -3.90 9.99
C HIS A 557 0.27 -2.89 9.00
N PHE A 558 -0.06 -1.60 9.14
CA PHE A 558 0.45 -0.56 8.25
C PHE A 558 1.76 0.03 8.81
N ALA A 559 2.53 0.69 7.93
CA ALA A 559 3.77 1.36 8.30
C ALA A 559 3.57 2.31 9.50
N SER A 560 4.43 2.21 10.52
CA SER A 560 4.31 2.97 11.77
C SER A 560 4.32 4.47 11.52
N GLY A 561 5.05 4.97 10.51
CA GLY A 561 5.02 6.37 10.09
C GLY A 561 3.62 6.86 9.69
N LEU A 562 2.82 6.02 9.03
CA LEU A 562 1.43 6.35 8.70
C LEU A 562 0.56 6.39 9.96
N VAL A 563 0.74 5.42 10.86
CA VAL A 563 -0.04 5.33 12.09
C VAL A 563 0.28 6.51 13.02
N ILE A 564 1.56 6.92 13.10
CA ILE A 564 2.02 8.12 13.82
C ILE A 564 1.37 9.37 13.22
N TYR A 565 1.41 9.52 11.89
CA TYR A 565 0.72 10.60 11.19
C TYR A 565 -0.76 10.66 11.60
N TRP A 566 -1.44 9.51 11.61
CA TRP A 566 -2.86 9.44 11.91
C TRP A 566 -3.15 9.80 13.36
N ALA A 567 -2.45 9.18 14.32
CA ALA A 567 -2.61 9.48 15.74
C ALA A 567 -2.39 10.97 16.00
N TRP A 568 -1.34 11.56 15.43
CA TRP A 568 -1.05 12.99 15.54
C TRP A 568 -2.12 13.87 14.90
N SER A 569 -2.59 13.52 13.71
CA SER A 569 -3.69 14.20 13.01
C SER A 569 -4.98 14.19 13.84
N ASN A 570 -5.29 13.07 14.50
CA ASN A 570 -6.44 12.95 15.39
C ASN A 570 -6.28 13.85 16.62
N VAL A 571 -5.11 13.87 17.26
CA VAL A 571 -4.82 14.74 18.41
C VAL A 571 -5.07 16.21 18.06
N LEU A 572 -4.55 16.68 16.92
CA LEU A 572 -4.77 18.05 16.46
C LEU A 572 -6.25 18.33 16.17
N THR A 573 -6.97 17.36 15.62
CA THR A 573 -8.42 17.48 15.36
C THR A 573 -9.22 17.55 16.65
N VAL A 574 -8.88 16.71 17.63
CA VAL A 574 -9.45 16.71 18.99
C VAL A 574 -9.25 18.08 19.64
N MET A 575 -8.05 18.65 19.55
CA MET A 575 -7.76 20.00 20.06
C MET A 575 -8.61 21.07 19.35
N GLN A 576 -8.70 21.02 18.02
CA GLN A 576 -9.53 21.94 17.24
C GLN A 576 -11.00 21.86 17.64
N GLN A 577 -11.54 20.65 17.74
CA GLN A 577 -12.94 20.42 18.09
C GLN A 577 -13.24 20.85 19.53
N TYR A 578 -12.33 20.61 20.48
CA TYR A 578 -12.43 21.10 21.85
C TYR A 578 -12.59 22.63 21.90
N VAL A 579 -11.77 23.37 21.13
CA VAL A 579 -11.86 24.84 21.05
C VAL A 579 -13.20 25.29 20.46
N ILE A 580 -13.70 24.62 19.41
CA ILE A 580 -14.99 24.95 18.78
C ILE A 580 -16.16 24.70 19.74
N LEU A 581 -16.20 23.54 20.41
CA LEU A 581 -17.24 23.21 21.38
C LEU A 581 -17.29 24.23 22.52
N ARG A 582 -16.13 24.65 23.02
CA ARG A 582 -16.02 25.69 24.05
C ARG A 582 -16.54 27.05 23.56
N ARG A 583 -16.26 27.44 22.31
CA ARG A 583 -16.78 28.69 21.72
C ARG A 583 -18.30 28.67 21.53
N LEU A 584 -18.87 27.50 21.27
CA LEU A 584 -20.32 27.30 21.11
C LEU A 584 -21.04 27.00 22.43
N ASN A 585 -20.35 27.07 23.58
CA ASN A 585 -20.88 26.74 24.90
C ASN A 585 -21.54 25.35 24.99
N VAL A 586 -21.08 24.40 24.17
CA VAL A 586 -21.55 23.02 24.25
C VAL A 586 -20.77 22.31 25.38
N PRO A 587 -21.45 21.72 26.37
CA PRO A 587 -20.78 21.06 27.49
C PRO A 587 -19.91 19.90 27.00
N ILE A 588 -18.66 19.90 27.47
CA ILE A 588 -17.62 18.97 27.04
C ILE A 588 -17.57 17.81 28.04
N SER A 589 -18.15 16.65 27.68
CA SER A 589 -18.16 15.46 28.54
C SER A 589 -16.86 14.64 28.52
N LEU A 590 -15.75 15.20 28.04
CA LEU A 590 -14.55 14.43 27.68
C LEU A 590 -13.78 13.78 28.84
N ILE A 591 -13.94 14.23 30.08
CA ILE A 591 -13.07 13.80 31.20
C ILE A 591 -13.87 13.43 32.46
N ARG A 592 -15.08 13.96 32.64
CA ARG A 592 -15.96 13.52 33.72
C ARG A 592 -16.81 12.39 33.17
N GLY A 593 -16.66 11.18 33.72
CA GLY A 593 -17.61 10.07 33.58
C GLY A 593 -18.98 10.39 34.20
N ARG A 594 -19.51 11.56 33.87
CA ARG A 594 -20.81 12.06 34.25
C ARG A 594 -21.71 11.77 33.08
N LEU A 595 -22.61 10.83 33.29
CA LEU A 595 -23.71 10.46 32.40
C LEU A 595 -24.79 11.57 32.35
N ASP A 596 -24.40 12.83 32.42
CA ASP A 596 -25.32 13.95 32.27
C ASP A 596 -25.21 14.38 30.81
N ASP A 597 -26.31 14.22 30.07
CA ASP A 597 -26.34 14.37 28.62
C ASP A 597 -25.91 15.80 28.25
N PRO A 598 -24.85 15.98 27.43
CA PRO A 598 -24.44 17.31 26.96
C PRO A 598 -25.59 18.10 26.31
N GLN A 599 -26.57 17.36 25.78
CA GLN A 599 -27.78 17.91 25.19
C GLN A 599 -28.73 18.51 26.24
N GLU A 600 -28.76 17.98 27.47
CA GLU A 600 -29.61 18.46 28.58
C GLU A 600 -29.05 19.74 29.23
N ASP A 601 -27.73 19.84 29.33
CA ASP A 601 -27.08 21.06 29.84
C ASP A 601 -27.11 22.20 28.79
N ALA A 602 -26.95 21.86 27.50
CA ALA A 602 -27.20 22.81 26.41
C ALA A 602 -28.70 23.23 26.34
N GLN A 603 -29.63 22.32 26.65
CA GLN A 603 -31.06 22.64 26.79
C GLN A 603 -31.32 23.66 27.90
N LYS A 604 -30.68 23.52 29.06
CA LYS A 604 -30.84 24.46 30.19
C LYS A 604 -30.32 25.85 29.84
N GLU A 605 -29.18 25.93 29.15
CA GLU A 605 -28.59 27.21 28.75
C GLU A 605 -29.37 27.91 27.61
N LEU A 606 -29.85 27.16 26.61
CA LEU A 606 -30.72 27.69 25.55
C LEU A 606 -32.11 28.09 26.05
N ALA A 607 -32.71 27.31 26.96
CA ALA A 607 -33.97 27.67 27.61
C ALA A 607 -33.81 28.94 28.45
N ARG A 608 -32.67 29.09 29.12
CA ARG A 608 -32.33 30.30 29.88
C ARG A 608 -32.16 31.51 28.98
N ARG A 609 -31.46 31.37 27.84
CA ARG A 609 -31.32 32.44 26.84
C ARG A 609 -32.65 32.84 26.20
N ARG A 610 -33.52 31.88 25.88
CA ARG A 610 -34.88 32.16 25.37
C ARG A 610 -35.77 32.85 26.40
N ALA A 611 -35.57 32.55 27.69
CA ALA A 611 -36.25 33.25 28.77
C ALA A 611 -35.69 34.67 28.99
N GLU A 612 -34.40 34.89 28.72
CA GLU A 612 -33.75 36.20 28.78
C GLU A 612 -34.04 37.08 27.54
N GLU A 613 -34.29 36.48 26.38
CA GLU A 613 -34.64 37.17 25.11
C GLU A 613 -36.17 37.38 24.93
N GLY A 614 -37.00 36.83 25.83
CA GLY A 614 -38.46 36.79 25.69
C GLY A 614 -39.21 37.56 26.77
N ASP A 615 -38.94 38.86 26.90
CA ASP A 615 -39.84 39.82 27.58
C ASP A 615 -40.12 40.97 26.61
N GLY A 616 -41.21 40.84 25.85
CA GLY A 616 -41.72 41.88 24.97
C GLY A 616 -42.28 41.37 23.65
N GLU A 617 -43.45 40.72 23.68
CA GLU A 617 -44.64 41.12 22.91
C GLU A 617 -45.78 40.08 23.00
N GLU A 618 -46.94 40.62 23.36
CA GLU A 618 -48.32 40.18 23.13
C GLU A 618 -48.85 38.88 23.76
N ALA A 619 -49.51 39.07 24.91
CA ALA A 619 -50.56 38.19 25.39
C ALA A 619 -51.86 38.47 24.61
N GLU A 620 -52.33 37.49 23.84
CA GLU A 620 -53.72 37.42 23.38
C GLU A 620 -54.42 36.23 24.06
N GLU A 621 -55.60 36.50 24.59
CA GLU A 621 -56.37 35.72 25.57
C GLU A 621 -56.74 34.31 25.14
N THR A 622 -56.74 33.36 26.08
CA THR A 622 -57.72 32.26 26.10
C THR A 622 -58.22 31.99 27.53
N PRO A 623 -59.48 31.53 27.71
CA PRO A 623 -60.21 31.69 28.97
C PRO A 623 -60.03 30.55 29.99
N ASP A 624 -60.30 30.92 31.24
CA ASP A 624 -60.25 30.25 32.55
C ASP A 624 -60.75 28.76 32.63
N PRO A 625 -60.21 27.91 33.52
CA PRO A 625 -60.54 26.49 33.63
C PRO A 625 -61.65 26.20 34.66
N ALA A 626 -62.62 25.36 34.29
CA ALA A 626 -63.63 24.84 35.22
C ALA A 626 -63.08 23.71 36.14
N PRO A 627 -63.61 23.53 37.37
CA PRO A 627 -62.85 22.93 38.48
C PRO A 627 -63.01 21.40 38.65
N LYS A 628 -61.95 20.78 39.16
CA LYS A 628 -61.87 19.38 39.61
C LYS A 628 -62.77 19.12 40.83
N LYS A 629 -63.73 18.19 40.73
CA LYS A 629 -64.40 17.56 41.89
C LYS A 629 -63.61 16.35 42.38
N LYS A 630 -63.18 16.39 43.66
CA LYS A 630 -62.78 15.24 44.47
C LYS A 630 -64.03 14.59 45.08
N ALA A 631 -64.12 13.26 45.11
CA ALA A 631 -64.87 12.52 46.12
C ALA A 631 -64.33 11.08 46.30
N LYS A 632 -64.25 10.67 47.57
CA LYS A 632 -63.67 9.44 48.14
C LYS A 632 -64.67 8.26 48.15
N LYS A 633 -64.11 7.04 48.10
CA LYS A 633 -64.48 5.77 48.79
C LYS A 633 -65.94 5.54 49.27
N GLN A 634 -66.55 4.40 48.90
CA GLN A 634 -66.75 3.21 49.78
C GLN A 634 -67.51 2.05 49.08
N GLN A 635 -67.42 0.87 49.70
CA GLN A 635 -67.72 -0.50 49.26
C GLN A 635 -69.21 -0.85 49.22
N ALA A 636 -69.59 -1.89 48.44
CA ALA A 636 -70.35 -3.07 48.92
C ALA A 636 -70.48 -4.14 47.82
N GLY A 637 -70.54 -5.41 48.23
CA GLY A 637 -70.24 -6.56 47.39
C GLY A 637 -71.38 -7.11 46.51
N LYS A 638 -71.03 -8.07 45.64
CA LYS A 638 -71.72 -9.37 45.52
C LYS A 638 -70.88 -10.35 44.67
N LYS A 639 -70.84 -11.60 45.15
CA LYS A 639 -70.20 -12.80 44.58
C LYS A 639 -70.70 -13.13 43.16
N PRO A 640 -69.96 -13.99 42.43
CA PRO A 640 -70.60 -15.25 42.05
C PRO A 640 -69.73 -16.49 42.29
N ALA A 641 -70.41 -17.62 42.36
CA ALA A 641 -69.93 -18.94 42.73
C ALA A 641 -69.25 -19.70 41.58
N LYS A 642 -68.33 -20.61 41.93
CA LYS A 642 -67.87 -21.72 41.08
C LYS A 642 -68.97 -22.79 40.94
N PRO A 643 -68.98 -23.52 39.81
CA PRO A 643 -69.08 -24.97 39.93
C PRO A 643 -68.09 -25.76 39.06
N LYS A 644 -67.53 -26.79 39.71
CA LYS A 644 -67.27 -28.18 39.31
C LYS A 644 -66.50 -28.55 38.03
N LYS A 645 -65.43 -29.32 38.28
CA LYS A 645 -64.86 -30.38 37.41
C LYS A 645 -65.84 -31.54 37.19
N LYS A 646 -65.79 -32.13 35.98
CA LYS A 646 -66.01 -33.52 35.51
C LYS A 646 -66.23 -33.39 33.99
N SER A 647 -65.61 -34.11 33.07
CA SER A 647 -64.92 -35.40 33.02
C SER A 647 -63.69 -35.30 32.13
#